data_AF-A0A1C2J210-F1
#
_entry.id   AF-A0A1C2J210-F1
#
_cell.length_a   1.000
_cell.length_b   1.000
_cell.length_c   1.000
_cell.angle_alpha   90.00
_cell.angle_beta   90.00
_cell.angle_gamma   90.00
#
_symmetry.space_group_name_H-M   'P 1'
#
loop_
_entity.id
_entity.type
_entity.pdbx_description
1 polymer ?
#
loop_
_entity_poly.entity_id
_entity_poly.type
_entity_poly.pdbx_seq_one_letter_code
_entity_poly.pdbx_strand_id
1 'polypeptide(L)'
;MLRPFELDPQIIHHIIYSQAGSIGKALIELLMNSIDAQATTVALTMDGKGFTCSDDGAGFATREDVLRYFGRFGTPHEEGDATYGRFRLGRGQIMAHASTIWRSHGWQMTVDTREMGYAYDLEDISEPVAGCQITGSWYEPLTEQERLAAIQEVRDLVRYTPIEIILNGKLITRNPALEKWDHVDDFGYYRAKEEGAVAIYNQGVLVRHDPGHVWGAGGLIVSKRAIGLNVSRTEILRKTDPVWKHIAKVFAPLAARASGNSNAQRKTEAYRERCARALLSGDPELHRIYDKEPVVTILPGKKHYSMNEFLRQHCNYHKGVVQNNRFAVVENERDIPQAEAMAASGMAVFVHPITLSRFGLYNALDFVEVIGRIQDNLRDHVSTNDIQYWGLSTLSVPALLSFDVLKKAFKSRIALAPDNTLDKETRRAWVALKWCLEQYAAICTGGEFWYGRRTRGGIRFRVFLGDSNTAEAWTDGSAYIAIDRKQVLPLKTKPLETAMKIFSLVEHEISHQGDSLSCGHDEAFYQRFHDLVLEQAAVRQKFLYIWLKKYTSSMENAGKRPSGVAWRERLLQERMGNGRVKNGLDSGLVAVDDAMMRLALESRNEDIRQQDSRLQDWIEAENNRLIEAGLCPLPPEWETLVRDSEKQLAEDRDRTRARDMEDRLADEHWGEMIAQDDARDRQWYAEVLGILPEELPDAAFDWYQSVVAPHYGDPELMAEREDFIRSAWHGNSYRFQTPKPWEHTQDEEWDPWVREQEDAAMAKAEEAKRIPEDWVPYVQNGETRWTIEHNAAAAGFLDVLEYLEWRDDTLQDATKERV
;
A
#
# COMPACT_ATOMS: atom_id res chain seq x y z
N MET A 1 8.27 33.49 -46.04
CA MET A 1 9.56 33.78 -45.40
C MET A 1 9.63 32.95 -44.13
N LEU A 2 10.59 32.03 -44.01
CA LEU A 2 10.84 31.31 -42.77
C LEU A 2 11.73 32.20 -41.90
N ARG A 3 11.29 32.51 -40.69
CA ARG A 3 12.14 33.15 -39.67
C ARG A 3 12.58 32.07 -38.67
N PRO A 4 13.86 32.08 -38.24
CA PRO A 4 14.31 31.16 -37.21
C PRO A 4 13.68 31.52 -35.86
N PHE A 5 13.56 30.52 -34.98
CA PHE A 5 13.31 30.75 -33.56
C PHE A 5 14.60 31.24 -32.89
N GLU A 6 14.47 32.12 -31.88
CA GLU A 6 15.57 32.64 -31.08
C GLU A 6 15.41 32.17 -29.62
N LEU A 7 16.52 32.09 -28.87
CA LEU A 7 16.56 31.64 -27.48
C LEU A 7 16.83 32.85 -26.58
N ASP A 8 15.94 33.06 -25.61
CA ASP A 8 16.10 34.11 -24.60
C ASP A 8 17.22 33.74 -23.60
N PRO A 9 18.12 34.68 -23.22
CA PRO A 9 19.15 34.44 -22.21
C PRO A 9 18.62 33.92 -20.86
N GLN A 10 17.37 34.25 -20.48
CA GLN A 10 16.73 33.72 -19.27
C GLN A 10 16.57 32.20 -19.28
N ILE A 11 16.70 31.53 -20.44
CA ILE A 11 16.68 30.07 -20.47
C ILE A 11 17.84 29.46 -19.66
N ILE A 12 18.95 30.18 -19.49
CA ILE A 12 20.08 29.74 -18.65
C ILE A 12 19.64 29.62 -17.18
N HIS A 13 18.87 30.59 -16.68
CA HIS A 13 18.27 30.53 -15.35
C HIS A 13 17.42 29.29 -15.18
N HIS A 14 16.50 29.02 -16.11
CA HIS A 14 15.63 27.85 -16.05
C HIS A 14 16.39 26.53 -16.17
N ILE A 15 17.48 26.49 -16.92
CA ILE A 15 18.36 25.30 -17.00
C ILE A 15 19.09 25.07 -15.67
N ILE A 16 19.50 26.12 -14.97
CA ILE A 16 20.20 26.02 -13.69
C ILE A 16 19.21 25.68 -12.57
N TYR A 17 18.18 26.51 -12.36
CA TYR A 17 17.30 26.43 -11.19
C TYR A 17 16.04 25.58 -11.41
N SER A 18 15.42 25.63 -12.60
CA SER A 18 14.19 24.85 -12.86
C SER A 18 14.45 23.39 -13.25
N GLN A 19 15.69 23.05 -13.64
CA GLN A 19 16.10 21.65 -13.86
C GLN A 19 16.93 21.07 -12.71
N ALA A 20 17.35 21.89 -11.74
CA ALA A 20 17.97 21.40 -10.51
C ALA A 20 16.93 20.61 -9.71
N GLY A 21 17.12 19.28 -9.67
CA GLY A 21 16.29 18.38 -8.88
C GLY A 21 16.74 18.35 -7.42
N SER A 22 17.04 17.15 -6.92
CA SER A 22 17.68 16.95 -5.63
C SER A 22 19.19 17.20 -5.71
N ILE A 23 19.83 17.44 -4.56
CA ILE A 23 21.30 17.52 -4.44
C ILE A 23 21.96 16.25 -4.98
N GLY A 24 21.39 15.08 -4.72
CA GLY A 24 21.91 13.83 -5.26
C GLY A 24 21.92 13.84 -6.79
N LYS A 25 20.85 14.34 -7.43
CA LYS A 25 20.80 14.51 -8.90
C LYS A 25 21.82 15.52 -9.42
N ALA A 26 22.00 16.65 -8.74
CA ALA A 26 23.01 17.64 -9.12
C ALA A 26 24.44 17.07 -9.02
N LEU A 27 24.72 16.29 -7.98
CA LEU A 27 26.03 15.64 -7.80
C LEU A 27 26.31 14.57 -8.85
N ILE A 28 25.33 13.77 -9.27
CA ILE A 28 25.58 12.77 -10.32
C ILE A 28 25.89 13.39 -11.68
N GLU A 29 25.46 14.62 -11.95
CA GLU A 29 25.87 15.33 -13.17
C GLU A 29 27.38 15.58 -13.18
N LEU A 30 28.01 15.82 -12.02
CA LEU A 30 29.46 15.91 -11.90
C LEU A 30 30.11 14.55 -12.18
N LEU A 31 29.58 13.48 -11.58
CA LEU A 31 30.09 12.12 -11.75
C LEU A 31 29.98 11.64 -13.20
N MET A 32 28.88 11.97 -13.89
CA MET A 32 28.70 11.66 -15.31
C MET A 32 29.68 12.43 -16.20
N ASN A 33 29.94 13.71 -15.88
CA ASN A 33 30.95 14.49 -16.60
C ASN A 33 32.36 13.89 -16.42
N SER A 34 32.69 13.38 -15.23
CA SER A 34 33.97 12.69 -15.01
C SER A 34 34.08 11.41 -15.85
N ILE A 35 32.99 10.66 -16.03
CA ILE A 35 33.00 9.49 -16.94
C ILE A 35 33.20 9.93 -18.40
N ASP A 36 32.53 10.99 -18.83
CA ASP A 36 32.71 11.55 -20.18
C ASP A 36 34.14 12.07 -20.39
N ALA A 37 34.80 12.54 -19.33
CA ALA A 37 36.22 12.92 -19.30
C ALA A 37 37.19 11.72 -19.23
N GLN A 38 36.70 10.48 -19.40
CA GLN A 38 37.47 9.25 -19.38
C GLN A 38 38.18 8.95 -18.05
N ALA A 39 37.63 9.44 -16.93
CA ALA A 39 38.10 9.09 -15.60
C ALA A 39 37.95 7.57 -15.35
N THR A 40 38.85 7.00 -14.55
CA THR A 40 38.73 5.64 -14.02
C THR A 40 38.21 5.61 -12.60
N THR A 41 38.47 6.68 -11.83
CA THR A 41 38.10 6.80 -10.42
C THR A 41 37.62 8.21 -10.10
N VAL A 42 36.57 8.31 -9.27
CA VAL A 42 36.08 9.57 -8.74
C VAL A 42 35.96 9.48 -7.21
N ALA A 43 36.57 10.44 -6.52
CA ALA A 43 36.43 10.63 -5.08
C ALA A 43 35.45 11.77 -4.80
N LEU A 44 34.32 11.44 -4.18
CA LEU A 44 33.31 12.38 -3.72
C LEU A 44 33.29 12.38 -2.19
N THR A 45 33.49 13.54 -1.56
CA THR A 45 33.26 13.75 -0.14
C THR A 45 32.15 14.77 0.04
N MET A 46 31.26 14.56 1.01
CA MET A 46 30.21 15.53 1.33
C MET A 46 29.88 15.52 2.82
N ASP A 47 29.62 16.71 3.35
CA ASP A 47 29.16 16.95 4.70
C ASP A 47 28.01 17.99 4.73
N GLY A 48 27.66 18.48 5.91
CA GLY A 48 26.57 19.44 6.08
C GLY A 48 26.89 20.84 5.52
N LYS A 49 28.15 21.16 5.23
CA LYS A 49 28.59 22.49 4.77
C LYS A 49 28.94 22.53 3.30
N GLY A 50 29.41 21.42 2.74
CA GLY A 50 29.77 21.36 1.34
C GLY A 50 30.12 19.99 0.82
N PHE A 51 30.80 19.97 -0.32
CA PHE A 51 31.29 18.77 -0.96
C PHE A 51 32.62 19.00 -1.69
N THR A 52 33.31 17.92 -2.01
CA THR A 52 34.45 17.89 -2.93
C THR A 52 34.33 16.69 -3.85
N CYS A 53 34.42 16.91 -5.16
CA CYS A 53 34.41 15.89 -6.20
C CYS A 53 35.73 15.97 -6.96
N SER A 54 36.49 14.88 -7.05
CA SER A 54 37.81 14.84 -7.68
C SER A 54 37.92 13.63 -8.58
N ASP A 55 38.30 13.83 -9.84
CA ASP A 55 38.48 12.75 -10.83
C ASP A 55 39.90 12.70 -11.41
N ASP A 56 40.25 11.55 -11.97
CA ASP A 56 41.52 11.29 -12.66
C ASP A 56 41.41 11.36 -14.19
N GLY A 57 40.37 12.03 -14.71
CA GLY A 57 40.10 12.14 -16.13
C GLY A 57 41.02 13.11 -16.87
N ALA A 58 40.65 13.42 -18.11
CA ALA A 58 41.40 14.33 -18.98
C ALA A 58 41.31 15.81 -18.56
N GLY A 59 40.35 16.18 -17.68
CA GLY A 59 40.10 17.57 -17.30
C GLY A 59 39.75 18.47 -18.51
N PHE A 60 39.88 19.78 -18.33
CA PHE A 60 39.83 20.75 -19.43
C PHE A 60 41.19 20.82 -20.13
N ALA A 61 41.26 20.46 -21.42
CA ALA A 61 42.52 20.35 -22.15
C ALA A 61 43.13 21.70 -22.54
N THR A 62 42.32 22.71 -22.85
CA THR A 62 42.78 24.06 -23.23
C THR A 62 41.91 25.17 -22.64
N ARG A 63 42.45 26.41 -22.59
CA ARG A 63 41.68 27.60 -22.18
C ARG A 63 40.51 27.89 -23.11
N GLU A 64 40.67 27.69 -24.42
CA GLU A 64 39.56 27.74 -25.37
C GLU A 64 38.46 26.71 -25.07
N ASP A 65 38.81 25.49 -24.65
CA ASP A 65 37.82 24.49 -24.26
C ASP A 65 37.01 24.93 -23.04
N VAL A 66 37.66 25.57 -22.07
CA VAL A 66 36.98 26.18 -20.92
C VAL A 66 35.97 27.23 -21.39
N LEU A 67 36.41 28.22 -22.18
CA LEU A 67 35.51 29.28 -22.65
C LEU A 67 34.37 28.75 -23.53
N ARG A 68 34.66 27.77 -24.40
CA ARG A 68 33.71 27.23 -25.38
C ARG A 68 32.71 26.25 -24.78
N TYR A 69 33.11 25.50 -23.76
CA TYR A 69 32.31 24.40 -23.23
C TYR A 69 31.82 24.63 -21.81
N PHE A 70 32.59 25.34 -20.97
CA PHE A 70 32.13 25.76 -19.65
C PHE A 70 31.34 27.07 -19.72
N GLY A 71 31.87 28.08 -20.42
CA GLY A 71 31.24 29.39 -20.55
C GLY A 71 29.98 29.45 -21.43
N ARG A 72 29.71 28.40 -22.21
CA ARG A 72 28.52 28.32 -23.08
C ARG A 72 27.65 27.11 -22.73
N PHE A 73 26.41 27.37 -22.34
CA PHE A 73 25.39 26.34 -22.18
C PHE A 73 24.82 25.94 -23.54
N GLY A 74 24.55 24.65 -23.73
CA GLY A 74 23.83 24.15 -24.91
C GLY A 74 24.71 23.78 -26.10
N THR A 75 26.04 23.90 -25.99
CA THR A 75 26.97 23.45 -27.05
C THR A 75 26.84 21.93 -27.21
N PRO A 76 26.39 21.43 -28.37
CA PRO A 76 26.22 20.00 -28.57
C PRO A 76 27.56 19.29 -28.61
N HIS A 77 27.52 18.04 -28.16
CA HIS A 77 28.60 17.06 -28.30
C HIS A 77 28.74 16.59 -29.76
N GLU A 78 29.96 16.30 -30.20
CA GLU A 78 30.22 15.59 -31.47
C GLU A 78 29.94 14.08 -31.30
N GLU A 79 29.54 13.38 -32.36
CA GLU A 79 29.20 11.96 -32.23
C GLU A 79 30.42 11.13 -31.77
N GLY A 80 30.32 10.57 -30.55
CA GLY A 80 31.37 9.74 -29.95
C GLY A 80 32.28 10.46 -28.93
N ASP A 81 32.07 11.76 -28.65
CA ASP A 81 32.87 12.52 -27.69
C ASP A 81 32.38 12.43 -26.23
N ALA A 82 31.18 11.87 -25.99
CA ALA A 82 30.59 11.69 -24.66
C ALA A 82 29.63 10.50 -24.59
N THR A 83 29.54 9.91 -23.40
CA THR A 83 28.63 8.80 -23.08
C THR A 83 27.29 9.31 -22.56
N TYR A 84 27.29 10.34 -21.70
CA TYR A 84 26.07 10.85 -21.08
C TYR A 84 25.70 12.27 -21.57
N GLY A 85 26.69 13.14 -21.75
CA GLY A 85 26.52 14.51 -22.23
C GLY A 85 25.97 14.57 -23.66
N ARG A 86 24.87 15.31 -23.87
CA ARG A 86 24.35 15.61 -25.22
C ARG A 86 24.34 17.09 -25.56
N PHE A 87 23.99 17.93 -24.59
CA PHE A 87 23.87 19.38 -24.75
C PHE A 87 24.73 20.19 -23.76
N ARG A 88 25.61 19.52 -22.99
CA ARG A 88 26.49 20.16 -22.00
C ARG A 88 25.73 21.13 -21.09
N LEU A 89 24.61 20.69 -20.49
CA LEU A 89 23.77 21.51 -19.60
C LEU A 89 23.87 21.10 -18.13
N GLY A 90 24.16 19.81 -17.86
CA GLY A 90 24.05 19.20 -16.54
C GLY A 90 24.89 19.86 -15.44
N ARG A 91 26.05 20.43 -15.78
CA ARG A 91 26.93 21.13 -14.82
C ARG A 91 26.23 22.32 -14.13
N GLY A 92 25.21 22.91 -14.74
CA GLY A 92 24.46 24.02 -14.15
C GLY A 92 23.67 23.61 -12.91
N GLN A 93 23.26 22.35 -12.78
CA GLN A 93 22.38 21.93 -11.70
C GLN A 93 23.04 22.06 -10.32
N ILE A 94 24.35 21.83 -10.21
CA ILE A 94 25.04 22.00 -8.93
C ILE A 94 25.14 23.46 -8.51
N MET A 95 25.17 24.37 -9.47
CA MET A 95 25.28 25.82 -9.24
C MET A 95 24.03 26.38 -8.58
N ALA A 96 22.88 25.70 -8.70
CA ALA A 96 21.65 26.07 -7.98
C ALA A 96 21.72 25.78 -6.46
N HIS A 97 22.55 24.81 -6.06
CA HIS A 97 22.63 24.33 -4.67
C HIS A 97 23.90 24.81 -3.94
N ALA A 98 24.95 25.15 -4.67
CA ALA A 98 26.24 25.52 -4.10
C ALA A 98 26.96 26.58 -4.91
N SER A 99 27.71 27.42 -4.19
CA SER A 99 28.83 28.17 -4.75
C SER A 99 29.97 27.20 -5.02
N THR A 100 30.55 27.21 -6.23
CA THR A 100 31.48 26.17 -6.69
C THR A 100 32.80 26.72 -7.22
N ILE A 101 33.87 26.00 -6.92
CA ILE A 101 35.22 26.24 -7.44
C ILE A 101 35.65 25.00 -8.22
N TRP A 102 36.03 25.18 -9.47
CA TRP A 102 36.44 24.12 -10.39
C TRP A 102 37.92 24.32 -10.71
N ARG A 103 38.75 23.31 -10.44
CA ARG A 103 40.18 23.32 -10.74
C ARG A 103 40.50 22.19 -11.70
N SER A 104 41.30 22.48 -12.71
CA SER A 104 41.77 21.50 -13.68
C SER A 104 42.97 22.07 -14.41
N HIS A 105 44.03 21.28 -14.49
CA HIS A 105 45.32 21.68 -15.03
C HIS A 105 45.72 23.05 -14.46
N GLY A 106 46.07 24.02 -15.29
CA GLY A 106 46.51 25.35 -14.86
C GLY A 106 45.39 26.35 -14.61
N TRP A 107 44.13 25.94 -14.45
CA TRP A 107 42.99 26.86 -14.36
C TRP A 107 42.10 26.64 -13.14
N GLN A 108 41.54 27.73 -12.65
CA GLN A 108 40.49 27.76 -11.63
C GLN A 108 39.31 28.59 -12.13
N MET A 109 38.10 28.04 -11.98
CA MET A 109 36.85 28.77 -12.21
C MET A 109 36.06 28.86 -10.93
N THR A 110 35.61 30.08 -10.61
CA THR A 110 34.72 30.33 -9.46
C THR A 110 33.35 30.72 -9.99
N VAL A 111 32.31 30.03 -9.51
CA VAL A 111 30.93 30.25 -9.91
C VAL A 111 30.06 30.38 -8.67
N ASP A 112 29.48 31.56 -8.49
CA ASP A 112 28.44 31.81 -7.50
C ASP A 112 27.26 32.49 -8.20
N THR A 113 26.19 31.74 -8.46
CA THR A 113 25.06 32.28 -9.21
C THR A 113 24.18 33.22 -8.40
N ARG A 114 24.34 33.29 -7.08
CA ARG A 114 23.62 34.23 -6.22
C ARG A 114 24.35 35.58 -6.13
N GLU A 115 25.68 35.58 -6.19
CA GLU A 115 26.49 36.82 -6.14
C GLU A 115 26.90 37.33 -7.53
N MET A 116 27.22 36.44 -8.47
CA MET A 116 27.79 36.79 -9.79
C MET A 116 26.77 36.72 -10.94
N GLY A 117 25.51 36.39 -10.65
CA GLY A 117 24.50 36.11 -11.68
C GLY A 117 24.89 34.92 -12.56
N TYR A 118 24.85 35.06 -13.89
CA TYR A 118 25.28 34.00 -14.84
C TYR A 118 26.72 34.18 -15.34
N ALA A 119 27.54 34.95 -14.61
CA ALA A 119 28.96 35.11 -14.86
C ALA A 119 29.80 34.10 -14.04
N TYR A 120 31.07 33.97 -14.40
CA TYR A 120 32.06 33.18 -13.68
C TYR A 120 33.42 33.87 -13.75
N ASP A 121 34.23 33.67 -12.73
CA ASP A 121 35.63 34.09 -12.74
C ASP A 121 36.53 32.97 -13.25
N LEU A 122 37.59 33.32 -13.99
CA LEU A 122 38.54 32.37 -14.58
C LEU A 122 39.98 32.87 -14.37
N GLU A 123 40.72 32.14 -13.56
CA GLU A 123 42.08 32.47 -13.14
C GLU A 123 43.08 31.37 -13.56
N ASP A 124 44.32 31.77 -13.81
CA ASP A 124 45.45 30.84 -13.98
C ASP A 124 46.04 30.49 -12.59
N ILE A 125 46.23 29.20 -12.31
CA ILE A 125 46.79 28.73 -11.03
C ILE A 125 48.24 28.25 -11.18
N SER A 126 49.06 28.50 -10.15
CA SER A 126 50.49 28.17 -10.14
C SER A 126 50.78 26.68 -9.98
N GLU A 127 49.86 25.92 -9.38
CA GLU A 127 49.99 24.48 -9.11
C GLU A 127 48.93 23.71 -9.92
N PRO A 128 49.31 23.06 -11.03
CA PRO A 128 48.34 22.39 -11.87
C PRO A 128 47.71 21.16 -11.20
N VAL A 129 46.39 20.99 -11.36
CA VAL A 129 45.64 19.83 -10.84
C VAL A 129 45.38 18.83 -11.96
N ALA A 130 45.77 17.56 -11.80
CA ALA A 130 45.43 16.52 -12.77
C ALA A 130 43.92 16.21 -12.72
N GLY A 131 43.30 15.96 -13.88
CA GLY A 131 41.85 15.75 -13.98
C GLY A 131 41.05 17.00 -13.63
N CYS A 132 39.91 16.82 -12.96
CA CYS A 132 39.10 17.92 -12.46
C CYS A 132 38.77 17.74 -10.96
N GLN A 133 38.96 18.82 -10.20
CA GLN A 133 38.57 18.92 -8.81
C GLN A 133 37.53 20.03 -8.65
N ILE A 134 36.40 19.70 -8.03
CA ILE A 134 35.27 20.60 -7.81
C ILE A 134 35.02 20.65 -6.31
N THR A 135 35.09 21.83 -5.72
CA THR A 135 34.69 22.06 -4.34
C THR A 135 33.47 22.96 -4.32
N GLY A 136 32.45 22.62 -3.53
CA GLY A 136 31.29 23.47 -3.39
C GLY A 136 30.86 23.66 -1.95
N SER A 137 30.40 24.87 -1.64
CA SER A 137 29.81 25.26 -0.37
C SER A 137 28.31 25.38 -0.57
N TRP A 138 27.51 24.63 0.22
CA TRP A 138 26.05 24.69 0.09
C TRP A 138 25.56 26.09 0.45
N TYR A 139 24.66 26.66 -0.35
CA TYR A 139 24.01 27.91 0.04
C TYR A 139 23.16 27.73 1.29
N GLU A 140 22.53 26.56 1.42
CA GLU A 140 21.76 26.14 2.58
C GLU A 140 22.43 24.90 3.19
N PRO A 141 23.01 25.00 4.40
CA PRO A 141 23.64 23.87 5.06
C PRO A 141 22.66 22.71 5.27
N LEU A 142 23.11 21.49 5.00
CA LEU A 142 22.28 20.29 5.12
C LEU A 142 22.18 19.83 6.58
N THR A 143 20.95 19.54 7.00
CA THR A 143 20.72 18.78 8.23
C THR A 143 21.30 17.36 8.12
N GLU A 144 21.46 16.68 9.25
CA GLU A 144 21.96 15.31 9.24
C GLU A 144 21.04 14.36 8.45
N GLN A 145 19.73 14.54 8.54
CA GLN A 145 18.75 13.75 7.80
C GLN A 145 18.88 13.96 6.28
N GLU A 146 18.95 15.21 5.82
CA GLU A 146 19.13 15.54 4.39
C GLU A 146 20.45 15.03 3.85
N ARG A 147 21.54 15.17 4.63
CA ARG A 147 22.85 14.64 4.27
C ARG A 147 22.81 13.12 4.06
N LEU A 148 22.22 12.38 5.01
CA LEU A 148 22.12 10.92 4.90
C LEU A 148 21.22 10.49 3.74
N ALA A 149 20.13 11.23 3.48
CA ALA A 149 19.27 11.00 2.33
C ALA A 149 20.02 11.22 1.00
N ALA A 150 20.76 12.32 0.86
CA ALA A 150 21.56 12.62 -0.33
C ALA A 150 22.66 11.58 -0.57
N ILE A 151 23.35 11.14 0.49
CA ILE A 151 24.36 10.05 0.41
C ILE A 151 23.72 8.76 -0.12
N GLN A 152 22.55 8.39 0.42
CA GLN A 152 21.86 7.18 0.00
C GLN A 152 21.35 7.29 -1.45
N GLU A 153 20.84 8.46 -1.83
CA GLU A 153 20.39 8.76 -3.19
C GLU A 153 21.54 8.63 -4.20
N VAL A 154 22.68 9.29 -3.96
CA VAL A 154 23.87 9.17 -4.83
C VAL A 154 24.29 7.72 -4.98
N ARG A 155 24.33 6.96 -3.88
CA ARG A 155 24.67 5.53 -3.90
C ARG A 155 23.75 4.71 -4.80
N ASP A 156 22.45 4.97 -4.74
CA ASP A 156 21.46 4.23 -5.54
C ASP A 156 21.51 4.64 -7.01
N LEU A 157 21.76 5.92 -7.27
CA LEU A 157 21.86 6.49 -8.62
C LEU A 157 23.04 5.94 -9.42
N VAL A 158 24.23 5.84 -8.82
CA VAL A 158 25.46 5.48 -9.55
C VAL A 158 25.88 4.02 -9.40
N ARG A 159 25.05 3.20 -8.75
CA ARG A 159 25.39 1.83 -8.34
C ARG A 159 26.10 0.97 -9.40
N TYR A 160 25.77 1.12 -10.67
CA TYR A 160 26.29 0.28 -11.76
C TYR A 160 27.11 1.07 -12.80
N THR A 161 27.58 2.27 -12.48
CA THR A 161 28.46 3.02 -13.37
C THR A 161 29.76 2.25 -13.65
N PRO A 162 30.40 2.48 -14.82
CA PRO A 162 31.57 1.69 -15.24
C PRO A 162 32.87 2.01 -14.48
N ILE A 163 32.90 3.11 -13.73
CA ILE A 163 34.08 3.61 -13.03
C ILE A 163 33.97 3.39 -11.51
N GLU A 164 35.08 3.51 -10.80
CA GLU A 164 35.09 3.43 -9.34
C GLU A 164 34.67 4.77 -8.73
N ILE A 165 33.57 4.80 -7.97
CA ILE A 165 33.14 6.00 -7.25
C ILE A 165 33.26 5.73 -5.76
N ILE A 166 34.05 6.57 -5.09
CA ILE A 166 34.32 6.51 -3.66
C ILE A 166 33.59 7.67 -3.00
N LEU A 167 32.53 7.38 -2.24
CA LEU A 167 31.76 8.38 -1.49
C LEU A 167 32.12 8.32 0.00
N ASN A 168 32.64 9.40 0.56
CA ASN A 168 33.06 9.50 1.96
C ASN A 168 33.96 8.32 2.38
N GLY A 169 34.93 7.97 1.52
CA GLY A 169 35.89 6.89 1.74
C GLY A 169 35.36 5.47 1.49
N LYS A 170 34.13 5.31 1.01
CA LYS A 170 33.53 4.00 0.71
C LYS A 170 33.27 3.84 -0.80
N LEU A 171 33.71 2.73 -1.37
CA LEU A 171 33.36 2.36 -2.75
C LEU A 171 31.84 2.09 -2.85
N ILE A 172 31.15 2.83 -3.71
CA ILE A 172 29.69 2.73 -3.88
C ILE A 172 29.24 2.08 -5.19
N THR A 173 30.15 1.89 -6.15
CA THR A 173 29.86 1.26 -7.44
C THR A 173 30.06 -0.25 -7.41
N ARG A 174 29.43 -0.94 -8.35
CA ARG A 174 29.53 -2.38 -8.54
C ARG A 174 29.59 -2.69 -10.02
N ASN A 175 30.49 -3.59 -10.41
CA ASN A 175 30.55 -4.07 -11.78
C ASN A 175 29.32 -4.98 -12.05
N PRO A 176 28.41 -4.59 -12.96
CA PRO A 176 27.23 -5.39 -13.27
C PRO A 176 27.61 -6.77 -13.83
N ALA A 177 28.74 -6.93 -14.53
CA ALA A 177 29.16 -8.22 -15.10
C ALA A 177 29.49 -9.28 -14.03
N LEU A 178 29.77 -8.87 -12.78
CA LEU A 178 30.06 -9.77 -11.66
C LEU A 178 28.80 -10.16 -10.87
N GLU A 179 27.64 -9.55 -11.18
CA GLU A 179 26.37 -9.90 -10.54
C GLU A 179 25.67 -11.09 -11.23
N LYS A 180 24.70 -11.69 -10.53
CA LYS A 180 23.87 -12.78 -11.07
C LYS A 180 22.66 -12.21 -11.82
N TRP A 181 22.45 -12.60 -13.07
CA TRP A 181 21.35 -12.09 -13.90
C TRP A 181 20.50 -13.23 -14.44
N ASP A 182 19.21 -12.96 -14.66
CA ASP A 182 18.30 -13.92 -15.28
C ASP A 182 18.51 -13.98 -16.80
N HIS A 183 18.94 -12.87 -17.38
CA HIS A 183 19.32 -12.78 -18.78
C HIS A 183 20.36 -11.67 -18.99
N VAL A 184 21.20 -11.85 -20.01
CA VAL A 184 22.20 -10.87 -20.45
C VAL A 184 22.26 -10.94 -21.98
N ASP A 185 22.19 -9.79 -22.64
CA ASP A 185 22.37 -9.68 -24.09
C ASP A 185 23.25 -8.46 -24.44
N ASP A 186 23.32 -8.09 -25.71
CA ASP A 186 24.10 -6.94 -26.20
C ASP A 186 23.51 -5.57 -25.79
N PHE A 187 22.29 -5.55 -25.25
CA PHE A 187 21.58 -4.33 -24.89
C PHE A 187 21.55 -4.10 -23.39
N GLY A 188 21.60 -5.15 -22.56
CA GLY A 188 21.52 -5.00 -21.12
C GLY A 188 21.69 -6.26 -20.29
N TYR A 189 21.65 -6.04 -18.98
CA TYR A 189 21.54 -7.04 -17.94
C TYR A 189 20.15 -6.98 -17.33
N TYR A 190 19.50 -8.13 -17.14
CA TYR A 190 18.11 -8.20 -16.73
C TYR A 190 17.93 -9.15 -15.55
N ARG A 191 17.19 -8.69 -14.52
CA ARG A 191 16.77 -9.52 -13.39
C ARG A 191 15.31 -9.22 -13.07
N ALA A 192 14.45 -10.21 -13.11
CA ALA A 192 13.04 -10.10 -12.72
C ALA A 192 12.86 -10.55 -11.26
N LYS A 193 11.88 -9.96 -10.58
CA LYS A 193 11.48 -10.31 -9.22
C LYS A 193 9.96 -10.45 -9.15
N GLU A 194 9.46 -11.28 -8.25
CA GLU A 194 8.01 -11.48 -8.10
C GLU A 194 7.29 -10.18 -7.71
N GLU A 195 7.91 -9.37 -6.84
CA GLU A 195 7.33 -8.15 -6.29
C GLU A 195 8.31 -6.96 -6.34
N GLY A 196 7.76 -5.77 -6.13
CA GLY A 196 8.49 -4.49 -6.11
C GLY A 196 8.44 -3.73 -7.43
N ALA A 197 9.12 -2.59 -7.47
CA ALA A 197 9.31 -1.81 -8.69
C ALA A 197 10.43 -2.39 -9.56
N VAL A 198 10.45 -2.01 -10.84
CA VAL A 198 11.55 -2.29 -11.76
C VAL A 198 12.47 -1.08 -11.79
N ALA A 199 13.69 -1.24 -11.25
CA ALA A 199 14.71 -0.20 -11.34
C ALA A 199 15.38 -0.23 -12.72
N ILE A 200 15.46 0.91 -13.40
CA ILE A 200 16.00 1.01 -14.76
C ILE A 200 17.23 1.92 -14.76
N TYR A 201 18.38 1.33 -15.06
CA TYR A 201 19.66 2.01 -15.18
C TYR A 201 20.02 2.18 -16.66
N ASN A 202 20.32 3.40 -17.08
CA ASN A 202 20.88 3.72 -18.39
C ASN A 202 22.40 3.77 -18.29
N GLN A 203 23.09 2.81 -18.89
CA GLN A 203 24.56 2.70 -18.85
C GLN A 203 25.11 2.82 -17.42
N GLY A 204 24.42 2.22 -16.46
CA GLY A 204 24.86 2.17 -15.06
C GLY A 204 24.34 3.28 -14.14
N VAL A 205 23.69 4.32 -14.69
CA VAL A 205 23.05 5.40 -13.91
C VAL A 205 21.54 5.14 -13.81
N LEU A 206 20.98 5.17 -12.60
CA LEU A 206 19.55 4.97 -12.37
C LEU A 206 18.77 6.15 -12.95
N VAL A 207 17.81 5.83 -13.83
CA VAL A 207 16.92 6.82 -14.45
C VAL A 207 15.61 6.92 -13.67
N ARG A 208 14.98 5.77 -13.41
CA ARG A 208 13.66 5.70 -12.78
C ARG A 208 13.34 4.32 -12.22
N HIS A 209 12.25 4.29 -11.46
CA HIS A 209 11.54 3.09 -11.07
C HIS A 209 10.22 3.00 -11.84
N ASP A 210 10.01 1.90 -12.56
CA ASP A 210 8.70 1.55 -13.09
C ASP A 210 7.90 0.84 -11.98
N PRO A 211 6.68 1.30 -11.66
CA PRO A 211 5.82 0.59 -10.73
C PRO A 211 5.60 -0.87 -11.16
N GLY A 212 5.44 -1.78 -10.20
CA GLY A 212 5.31 -3.20 -10.47
C GLY A 212 4.19 -3.56 -11.45
N HIS A 213 3.07 -2.82 -11.44
CA HIS A 213 1.96 -3.04 -12.38
C HIS A 213 2.29 -2.75 -13.85
N VAL A 214 3.34 -2.00 -14.15
CA VAL A 214 3.75 -1.75 -15.55
C VAL A 214 4.21 -3.07 -16.18
N TRP A 215 4.93 -3.88 -15.40
CA TRP A 215 5.51 -5.15 -15.87
C TRP A 215 4.77 -6.37 -15.35
N GLY A 216 3.92 -6.21 -14.32
CA GLY A 216 3.29 -7.28 -13.56
C GLY A 216 4.21 -7.94 -12.53
N ALA A 217 5.42 -7.40 -12.36
CA ALA A 217 6.52 -7.93 -11.56
C ALA A 217 7.51 -6.80 -11.23
N GLY A 218 8.37 -7.02 -10.23
CA GLY A 218 9.51 -6.16 -9.95
C GLY A 218 10.75 -6.56 -10.73
N GLY A 219 11.85 -5.83 -10.55
CA GLY A 219 13.10 -6.21 -11.19
C GLY A 219 14.15 -5.12 -11.29
N LEU A 220 15.12 -5.38 -12.17
CA LEU A 220 16.29 -4.56 -12.42
C LEU A 220 16.69 -4.71 -13.89
N ILE A 221 16.86 -3.57 -14.56
CA ILE A 221 17.36 -3.47 -15.92
C ILE A 221 18.59 -2.55 -15.88
N VAL A 222 19.72 -3.03 -16.38
CA VAL A 222 20.92 -2.20 -16.55
C VAL A 222 21.32 -2.23 -18.02
N SER A 223 21.13 -1.13 -18.73
CA SER A 223 21.47 -1.07 -20.16
C SER A 223 22.98 -1.00 -20.37
N LYS A 224 23.44 -1.64 -21.44
CA LYS A 224 24.80 -1.52 -21.98
C LYS A 224 24.89 -0.44 -23.06
N ARG A 225 23.75 -0.10 -23.67
CA ARG A 225 23.61 0.94 -24.69
C ARG A 225 22.80 2.11 -24.16
N ALA A 226 23.09 3.31 -24.66
CA ALA A 226 22.35 4.51 -24.32
C ALA A 226 20.88 4.37 -24.69
N ILE A 227 20.01 4.59 -23.72
CA ILE A 227 18.56 4.70 -23.89
C ILE A 227 18.22 6.15 -24.22
N GLY A 228 17.30 6.38 -25.15
CA GLY A 228 16.75 7.71 -25.41
C GLY A 228 15.98 8.26 -24.21
N LEU A 229 16.46 9.36 -23.61
CA LEU A 229 15.83 10.05 -22.48
C LEU A 229 15.32 11.45 -22.87
N ASN A 230 14.43 12.01 -22.04
CA ASN A 230 14.07 13.43 -22.11
C ASN A 230 15.23 14.34 -21.66
N VAL A 231 15.08 15.66 -21.82
CA VAL A 231 16.14 16.65 -21.49
C VAL A 231 16.58 16.56 -20.03
N SER A 232 15.64 16.37 -19.10
CA SER A 232 15.91 16.25 -17.67
C SER A 232 16.35 14.84 -17.21
N ARG A 233 16.50 13.88 -18.14
CA ARG A 233 16.97 12.51 -17.88
C ARG A 233 16.18 11.73 -16.83
N THR A 234 14.91 12.08 -16.61
CA THR A 234 14.01 11.39 -15.68
C THR A 234 13.06 10.42 -16.38
N GLU A 235 12.83 10.61 -17.68
CA GLU A 235 11.83 9.89 -18.45
C GLU A 235 12.45 9.26 -19.71
N ILE A 236 11.96 8.06 -20.05
CA ILE A 236 12.43 7.30 -21.22
C ILE A 236 11.53 7.61 -22.41
N LEU A 237 12.13 7.83 -23.59
CA LEU A 237 11.42 8.06 -24.84
C LEU A 237 10.87 6.75 -25.43
N ARG A 238 9.96 6.10 -24.70
CA ARG A 238 9.54 4.70 -24.93
C ARG A 238 9.00 4.41 -26.34
N LYS A 239 8.33 5.39 -26.96
CA LYS A 239 7.67 5.21 -28.26
C LYS A 239 8.65 5.29 -29.43
N THR A 240 9.70 6.10 -29.32
CA THR A 240 10.62 6.40 -30.42
C THR A 240 11.94 5.66 -30.29
N ASP A 241 12.40 5.39 -29.07
CA ASP A 241 13.73 4.82 -28.82
C ASP A 241 13.84 3.32 -29.18
N PRO A 242 14.71 2.93 -30.13
CA PRO A 242 14.86 1.53 -30.54
C PRO A 242 15.55 0.65 -29.49
N VAL A 243 16.47 1.21 -28.69
CA VAL A 243 17.17 0.49 -27.61
C VAL A 243 16.17 0.05 -26.54
N TRP A 244 15.32 0.98 -26.10
CA TRP A 244 14.25 0.70 -25.16
C TRP A 244 13.26 -0.35 -25.69
N LYS A 245 12.84 -0.26 -26.96
CA LYS A 245 11.93 -1.25 -27.56
C LYS A 245 12.50 -2.66 -27.48
N HIS A 246 13.80 -2.83 -27.72
CA HIS A 246 14.47 -4.11 -27.57
C HIS A 246 14.50 -4.57 -26.11
N ILE A 247 14.96 -3.71 -25.19
CA ILE A 247 14.99 -3.97 -23.75
C ILE A 247 13.61 -4.41 -23.23
N ALA A 248 12.55 -3.69 -23.61
CA ALA A 248 11.19 -3.99 -23.18
C ALA A 248 10.71 -5.35 -23.73
N LYS A 249 11.04 -5.67 -24.98
CA LYS A 249 10.72 -6.95 -25.62
C LYS A 249 11.41 -8.14 -24.93
N VAL A 250 12.63 -7.94 -24.41
CA VAL A 250 13.40 -8.95 -23.68
C VAL A 250 12.92 -9.08 -22.23
N PHE A 251 12.62 -7.97 -21.56
CA PHE A 251 12.24 -7.96 -20.15
C PHE A 251 10.80 -8.43 -19.90
N ALA A 252 9.85 -8.10 -20.79
CA ALA A 252 8.45 -8.53 -20.67
C ALA A 252 8.26 -10.05 -20.43
N PRO A 253 8.88 -10.97 -21.19
CA PRO A 253 8.76 -12.40 -20.92
C PRO A 253 9.51 -12.87 -19.67
N LEU A 254 10.51 -12.14 -19.17
CA LEU A 254 11.15 -12.42 -17.87
C LEU A 254 10.20 -12.04 -16.73
N ALA A 255 9.61 -10.85 -16.79
CA ALA A 255 8.61 -10.38 -15.85
C ALA A 255 7.36 -11.30 -15.82
N ALA A 256 6.89 -11.74 -16.98
CA ALA A 256 5.77 -12.69 -17.08
C ALA A 256 6.09 -14.06 -16.44
N ARG A 257 7.33 -14.54 -16.56
CA ARG A 257 7.79 -15.76 -15.88
C ARG A 257 7.90 -15.56 -14.38
N ALA A 258 8.45 -14.45 -13.90
CA ALA A 258 8.53 -14.14 -12.47
C ALA A 258 7.15 -14.02 -11.81
N SER A 259 6.18 -13.40 -12.49
CA SER A 259 4.79 -13.29 -12.01
C SER A 259 3.92 -14.54 -12.23
N GLY A 260 4.38 -15.47 -13.07
CA GLY A 260 3.65 -16.67 -13.48
C GLY A 260 4.22 -18.01 -12.99
N ASN A 261 5.43 -18.04 -12.42
CA ASN A 261 6.11 -19.26 -11.92
C ASN A 261 5.56 -19.77 -10.58
N SER A 262 4.78 -18.97 -9.88
CA SER A 262 3.88 -19.48 -8.88
C SER A 262 2.83 -20.32 -9.62
N ASN A 263 2.82 -21.64 -9.39
CA ASN A 263 1.74 -22.57 -9.81
C ASN A 263 0.44 -21.81 -10.00
N ALA A 264 -0.24 -21.96 -11.16
CA ALA A 264 -1.35 -21.13 -11.68
C ALA A 264 -2.38 -20.54 -10.67
N GLN A 265 -2.41 -21.07 -9.45
CA GLN A 265 -3.12 -20.60 -8.27
C GLN A 265 -2.59 -19.32 -7.58
N ARG A 266 -1.32 -18.87 -7.73
CA ARG A 266 -0.80 -17.72 -6.92
C ARG A 266 -0.17 -16.59 -7.73
N LYS A 267 -0.96 -15.89 -8.55
CA LYS A 267 -0.55 -14.61 -9.19
C LYS A 267 -0.18 -13.55 -8.14
N THR A 268 0.72 -12.63 -8.48
CA THR A 268 1.11 -11.49 -7.63
C THR A 268 0.12 -10.33 -7.74
N GLU A 269 0.08 -9.42 -6.77
CA GLU A 269 -0.82 -8.25 -6.84
C GLU A 269 -0.46 -7.30 -7.98
N ALA A 270 0.84 -7.08 -8.25
CA ALA A 270 1.32 -6.29 -9.38
C ALA A 270 0.78 -6.83 -10.72
N TYR A 271 0.74 -8.15 -10.88
CA TYR A 271 0.17 -8.79 -12.07
C TYR A 271 -1.34 -8.54 -12.18
N ARG A 272 -2.09 -8.67 -11.08
CA ARG A 272 -3.54 -8.41 -11.06
C ARG A 272 -3.87 -6.96 -11.36
N GLU A 273 -3.10 -6.02 -10.80
CA GLU A 273 -3.22 -4.59 -11.10
C GLU A 273 -2.91 -4.30 -12.58
N ARG A 274 -1.87 -4.91 -13.15
CA ARG A 274 -1.58 -4.81 -14.59
C ARG A 274 -2.78 -5.26 -15.43
N CYS A 275 -3.35 -6.42 -15.12
CA CYS A 275 -4.53 -6.95 -15.81
C CYS A 275 -5.76 -6.03 -15.64
N ALA A 276 -5.98 -5.49 -14.45
CA ALA A 276 -7.06 -4.53 -14.18
C ALA A 276 -6.91 -3.26 -15.05
N ARG A 277 -5.70 -2.69 -15.14
CA ARG A 277 -5.41 -1.55 -16.01
C ARG A 277 -5.51 -1.88 -17.49
N ALA A 278 -5.09 -3.09 -17.90
CA ALA A 278 -5.19 -3.55 -19.29
C ALA A 278 -6.65 -3.64 -19.79
N LEU A 279 -7.60 -4.00 -18.90
CA LEU A 279 -9.04 -3.95 -19.21
C LEU A 279 -9.55 -2.54 -19.48
N LEU A 280 -8.92 -1.52 -18.87
CA LEU A 280 -9.26 -0.12 -19.04
C LEU A 280 -8.62 0.51 -20.29
N SER A 281 -7.44 0.04 -20.69
CA SER A 281 -6.64 0.64 -21.76
C SER A 281 -6.84 0.01 -23.15
N GLY A 282 -7.70 -1.00 -23.30
CA GLY A 282 -7.96 -1.63 -24.59
C GLY A 282 -6.84 -2.56 -25.07
N ASP A 283 -6.22 -3.32 -24.16
CA ASP A 283 -5.09 -4.22 -24.47
C ASP A 283 -5.41 -5.20 -25.63
N PRO A 284 -4.43 -5.59 -26.48
CA PRO A 284 -4.64 -6.55 -27.55
C PRO A 284 -5.19 -7.92 -27.10
N GLU A 285 -4.96 -8.32 -25.85
CA GLU A 285 -5.48 -9.55 -25.25
C GLU A 285 -6.71 -9.32 -24.36
N LEU A 286 -7.42 -8.20 -24.50
CA LEU A 286 -8.49 -7.79 -23.57
C LEU A 286 -9.55 -8.88 -23.33
N HIS A 287 -10.00 -9.59 -24.38
CA HIS A 287 -10.97 -10.68 -24.23
C HIS A 287 -10.43 -11.83 -23.36
N ARG A 288 -9.15 -12.19 -23.51
CA ARG A 288 -8.48 -13.24 -22.72
C ARG A 288 -8.34 -12.80 -21.26
N ILE A 289 -7.97 -11.54 -21.04
CA ILE A 289 -7.82 -10.96 -19.69
C ILE A 289 -9.18 -10.95 -18.98
N TYR A 290 -10.22 -10.51 -19.67
CA TYR A 290 -11.59 -10.45 -19.14
C TYR A 290 -12.09 -11.83 -18.68
N ASP A 291 -11.77 -12.88 -19.44
CA ASP A 291 -12.24 -14.24 -19.20
C ASP A 291 -11.41 -15.05 -18.20
N LYS A 292 -10.10 -14.83 -18.15
CA LYS A 292 -9.18 -15.76 -17.48
C LYS A 292 -8.32 -15.15 -16.39
N GLU A 293 -8.13 -13.84 -16.38
CA GLU A 293 -7.17 -13.23 -15.47
C GLU A 293 -7.84 -12.70 -14.20
N PRO A 294 -7.33 -13.04 -13.02
CA PRO A 294 -7.99 -12.73 -11.76
C PRO A 294 -7.82 -11.25 -11.39
N VAL A 295 -8.84 -10.43 -11.65
CA VAL A 295 -8.82 -8.98 -11.37
C VAL A 295 -9.70 -8.58 -10.17
N VAL A 296 -10.74 -9.36 -9.87
CA VAL A 296 -11.67 -9.10 -8.75
C VAL A 296 -11.36 -10.04 -7.59
N THR A 297 -11.27 -9.49 -6.38
CA THR A 297 -11.19 -10.29 -5.14
C THR A 297 -12.51 -10.20 -4.38
N ILE A 298 -13.08 -11.35 -4.02
CA ILE A 298 -14.32 -11.42 -3.23
C ILE A 298 -14.09 -12.15 -1.89
N LEU A 299 -15.00 -11.89 -0.96
CA LEU A 299 -15.12 -12.59 0.32
C LEU A 299 -16.13 -13.76 0.20
N PRO A 300 -16.03 -14.81 1.04
CA PRO A 300 -15.02 -14.98 2.09
C PRO A 300 -13.71 -15.60 1.60
N GLY A 301 -12.61 -15.36 2.33
CA GLY A 301 -11.31 -16.01 2.15
C GLY A 301 -10.45 -15.46 1.01
N LYS A 302 -10.60 -14.16 0.70
CA LYS A 302 -9.83 -13.44 -0.35
C LYS A 302 -9.68 -14.22 -1.66
N LYS A 303 -10.79 -14.72 -2.21
CA LYS A 303 -10.78 -15.48 -3.46
C LYS A 303 -10.69 -14.55 -4.66
N HIS A 304 -9.87 -14.90 -5.65
CA HIS A 304 -9.64 -14.08 -6.84
C HIS A 304 -10.31 -14.69 -8.07
N TYR A 305 -11.01 -13.86 -8.84
CA TYR A 305 -11.78 -14.26 -10.02
C TYR A 305 -11.54 -13.31 -11.19
N SER A 306 -11.72 -13.84 -12.40
CA SER A 306 -11.81 -13.01 -13.60
C SER A 306 -13.02 -12.10 -13.58
N MET A 307 -13.02 -11.05 -14.41
CA MET A 307 -14.16 -10.15 -14.53
C MET A 307 -15.40 -10.93 -15.02
N ASN A 308 -15.23 -11.86 -15.96
CA ASN A 308 -16.32 -12.69 -16.46
C ASN A 308 -16.91 -13.61 -15.37
N GLU A 309 -16.07 -14.32 -14.62
CA GLU A 309 -16.53 -15.21 -13.54
C GLU A 309 -17.25 -14.43 -12.43
N PHE A 310 -16.70 -13.28 -12.04
CA PHE A 310 -17.32 -12.39 -11.07
C PHE A 310 -18.74 -11.99 -11.51
N LEU A 311 -18.88 -11.44 -12.71
CA LEU A 311 -20.16 -10.93 -13.20
C LEU A 311 -21.17 -12.04 -13.52
N ARG A 312 -20.74 -13.09 -14.23
CA ARG A 312 -21.68 -14.13 -14.68
C ARG A 312 -22.03 -15.12 -13.57
N GLN A 313 -21.06 -15.54 -12.77
CA GLN A 313 -21.27 -16.58 -11.78
C GLN A 313 -21.66 -15.97 -10.44
N HIS A 314 -20.88 -15.02 -9.92
CA HIS A 314 -21.04 -14.57 -8.55
C HIS A 314 -22.12 -13.50 -8.37
N CYS A 315 -22.16 -12.46 -9.21
CA CYS A 315 -23.20 -11.42 -9.11
C CYS A 315 -24.62 -11.96 -9.38
N ASN A 316 -24.75 -13.07 -10.11
CA ASN A 316 -26.04 -13.73 -10.32
C ASN A 316 -26.36 -14.76 -9.24
N TYR A 317 -25.36 -15.54 -8.80
CA TYR A 317 -25.52 -16.61 -7.83
C TYR A 317 -24.36 -16.64 -6.84
N HIS A 318 -24.65 -16.53 -5.55
CA HIS A 318 -23.64 -16.68 -4.50
C HIS A 318 -24.07 -17.74 -3.49
N LYS A 319 -23.25 -18.78 -3.33
CA LYS A 319 -23.53 -19.93 -2.44
C LYS A 319 -24.92 -20.55 -2.62
N GLY A 320 -25.42 -20.59 -3.86
CA GLY A 320 -26.74 -21.14 -4.19
C GLY A 320 -27.92 -20.19 -3.94
N VAL A 321 -27.65 -18.95 -3.53
CA VAL A 321 -28.65 -17.88 -3.40
C VAL A 321 -28.62 -17.00 -4.64
N VAL A 322 -29.79 -16.71 -5.20
CA VAL A 322 -29.94 -15.79 -6.34
C VAL A 322 -29.68 -14.35 -5.87
N GLN A 323 -28.73 -13.68 -6.50
CA GLN A 323 -28.30 -12.32 -6.16
C GLN A 323 -28.85 -11.28 -7.15
N ASN A 324 -29.41 -11.71 -8.29
CA ASN A 324 -30.02 -10.85 -9.31
C ASN A 324 -29.08 -9.72 -9.79
N ASN A 325 -27.85 -10.10 -10.16
CA ASN A 325 -26.80 -9.21 -10.66
C ASN A 325 -26.42 -8.08 -9.69
N ARG A 326 -26.23 -8.41 -8.40
CA ARG A 326 -25.91 -7.45 -7.33
C ARG A 326 -24.68 -7.85 -6.52
N PHE A 327 -24.00 -6.85 -5.96
CA PHE A 327 -22.85 -7.04 -5.06
C PHE A 327 -22.68 -5.81 -4.15
N ALA A 328 -21.91 -5.97 -3.07
CA ALA A 328 -21.45 -4.88 -2.22
C ALA A 328 -19.91 -4.81 -2.25
N VAL A 329 -19.34 -3.65 -1.98
CA VAL A 329 -17.89 -3.46 -1.82
C VAL A 329 -17.60 -3.09 -0.37
N VAL A 330 -16.59 -3.73 0.21
CA VAL A 330 -16.09 -3.34 1.53
C VAL A 330 -15.12 -2.19 1.32
N GLU A 331 -15.43 -1.01 1.86
CA GLU A 331 -14.63 0.21 1.65
C GLU A 331 -13.48 0.32 2.67
N ASN A 332 -13.71 -0.11 3.91
CA ASN A 332 -12.73 -0.02 4.99
C ASN A 332 -12.11 -1.37 5.35
N GLU A 333 -10.79 -1.42 5.49
CA GLU A 333 -10.08 -2.66 5.88
C GLU A 333 -10.50 -3.17 7.27
N ARG A 334 -10.87 -2.26 8.17
CA ARG A 334 -11.37 -2.60 9.52
C ARG A 334 -12.66 -3.42 9.50
N ASP A 335 -13.43 -3.32 8.43
CA ASP A 335 -14.70 -4.01 8.27
C ASP A 335 -14.57 -5.40 7.62
N ILE A 336 -13.36 -5.78 7.18
CA ILE A 336 -13.10 -7.08 6.55
C ILE A 336 -13.56 -8.25 7.43
N PRO A 337 -13.27 -8.33 8.75
CA PRO A 337 -13.71 -9.45 9.58
C PRO A 337 -15.24 -9.61 9.63
N GLN A 338 -15.97 -8.49 9.71
CA GLN A 338 -17.43 -8.53 9.71
C GLN A 338 -17.97 -8.90 8.33
N ALA A 339 -17.39 -8.36 7.26
CA ALA A 339 -17.75 -8.69 5.89
C ALA A 339 -17.45 -10.16 5.54
N GLU A 340 -16.38 -10.74 6.09
CA GLU A 340 -16.07 -12.18 6.00
C GLU A 340 -17.21 -13.02 6.59
N ALA A 341 -17.72 -12.67 7.79
CA ALA A 341 -18.86 -13.34 8.39
C ALA A 341 -20.15 -13.17 7.56
N MET A 342 -20.41 -11.96 7.05
CA MET A 342 -21.55 -11.68 6.18
C MET A 342 -21.49 -12.49 4.88
N ALA A 343 -20.34 -12.52 4.20
CA ALA A 343 -20.12 -13.33 3.01
C ALA A 343 -20.17 -14.84 3.31
N ALA A 344 -19.67 -15.25 4.49
CA ALA A 344 -19.76 -16.62 4.96
C ALA A 344 -21.22 -17.08 5.11
N SER A 345 -22.09 -16.20 5.61
CA SER A 345 -23.52 -16.46 5.74
C SER A 345 -24.29 -16.58 4.41
N GLY A 346 -23.72 -16.07 3.31
CA GLY A 346 -24.38 -16.01 2.00
C GLY A 346 -25.31 -14.81 1.83
N MET A 347 -25.19 -13.77 2.66
CA MET A 347 -26.03 -12.57 2.63
C MET A 347 -25.97 -11.83 1.28
N ALA A 348 -24.77 -11.59 0.77
CA ALA A 348 -24.53 -10.98 -0.53
C ALA A 348 -23.14 -11.38 -1.05
N VAL A 349 -22.81 -10.98 -2.28
CA VAL A 349 -21.42 -10.98 -2.76
C VAL A 349 -20.72 -9.74 -2.21
N PHE A 350 -19.58 -9.92 -1.54
CA PHE A 350 -18.77 -8.81 -1.03
C PHE A 350 -17.43 -8.78 -1.76
N VAL A 351 -17.11 -7.64 -2.37
CA VAL A 351 -15.83 -7.36 -3.02
C VAL A 351 -14.86 -6.80 -1.97
N HIS A 352 -13.65 -7.34 -1.95
CA HIS A 352 -12.58 -6.91 -1.05
C HIS A 352 -11.98 -5.56 -1.53
N PRO A 353 -11.60 -4.63 -0.62
CA PRO A 353 -11.14 -3.28 -0.96
C PRO A 353 -9.92 -3.25 -1.89
N ILE A 354 -9.01 -4.21 -1.77
CA ILE A 354 -7.88 -4.40 -2.71
C ILE A 354 -8.27 -4.37 -4.19
N THR A 355 -9.51 -4.76 -4.53
CA THR A 355 -10.02 -4.66 -5.89
C THR A 355 -10.10 -3.20 -6.33
N LEU A 356 -10.61 -2.30 -5.49
CA LEU A 356 -10.65 -0.86 -5.78
C LEU A 356 -9.24 -0.31 -6.00
N SER A 357 -8.28 -0.68 -5.14
CA SER A 357 -6.88 -0.26 -5.27
C SER A 357 -6.26 -0.68 -6.62
N ARG A 358 -6.56 -1.89 -7.12
CA ARG A 358 -6.08 -2.36 -8.43
C ARG A 358 -6.59 -1.52 -9.60
N PHE A 359 -7.81 -1.00 -9.49
CA PHE A 359 -8.41 -0.12 -10.49
C PHE A 359 -8.11 1.37 -10.24
N GLY A 360 -7.39 1.69 -9.15
CA GLY A 360 -7.08 3.07 -8.77
C GLY A 360 -8.30 3.86 -8.28
N LEU A 361 -9.24 3.17 -7.61
CA LEU A 361 -10.53 3.72 -7.18
C LEU A 361 -10.57 3.93 -5.66
N TYR A 362 -11.37 4.91 -5.23
CA TYR A 362 -11.51 5.27 -3.82
C TYR A 362 -12.88 4.89 -3.24
N ASN A 363 -13.90 4.69 -4.07
CA ASN A 363 -15.25 4.37 -3.63
C ASN A 363 -15.89 3.25 -4.47
N ALA A 364 -16.99 2.69 -3.96
CA ALA A 364 -17.70 1.59 -4.61
C ALA A 364 -18.48 1.99 -5.87
N LEU A 365 -18.94 3.24 -5.97
CA LEU A 365 -19.72 3.75 -7.11
C LEU A 365 -18.85 3.81 -8.38
N ASP A 366 -17.63 4.33 -8.27
CA ASP A 366 -16.67 4.41 -9.38
C ASP A 366 -16.36 3.02 -9.95
N PHE A 367 -16.41 1.97 -9.12
CA PHE A 367 -16.17 0.61 -9.57
C PHE A 367 -17.26 0.11 -10.51
N VAL A 368 -18.52 0.52 -10.28
CA VAL A 368 -19.64 0.21 -11.19
C VAL A 368 -19.44 0.90 -12.54
N GLU A 369 -19.00 2.16 -12.54
CA GLU A 369 -18.69 2.92 -13.75
C GLU A 369 -17.53 2.28 -14.53
N VAL A 370 -16.48 1.86 -13.82
CA VAL A 370 -15.35 1.12 -14.40
C VAL A 370 -15.80 -0.20 -15.03
N ILE A 371 -16.70 -0.96 -14.39
CA ILE A 371 -17.25 -2.18 -14.99
C ILE A 371 -17.97 -1.86 -16.32
N GLY A 372 -18.76 -0.79 -16.36
CA GLY A 372 -19.40 -0.32 -17.59
C GLY A 372 -18.37 -0.03 -18.70
N ARG A 373 -17.35 0.77 -18.38
CA ARG A 373 -16.26 1.10 -19.32
C ARG A 373 -15.52 -0.14 -19.82
N ILE A 374 -15.26 -1.13 -18.96
CA ILE A 374 -14.63 -2.40 -19.36
C ILE A 374 -15.51 -3.17 -20.35
N GLN A 375 -16.82 -3.21 -20.12
CA GLN A 375 -17.76 -3.87 -21.03
C GLN A 375 -17.83 -3.17 -22.39
N ASP A 376 -17.80 -1.84 -22.41
CA ASP A 376 -17.76 -1.06 -23.65
C ASP A 376 -16.45 -1.29 -24.41
N ASN A 377 -15.30 -1.20 -23.73
CA ASN A 377 -14.00 -1.55 -24.29
C ASN A 377 -13.97 -2.97 -24.88
N LEU A 378 -14.62 -3.94 -24.22
CA LEU A 378 -14.73 -5.31 -24.71
C LEU A 378 -15.59 -5.40 -25.99
N ARG A 379 -16.72 -4.70 -26.04
CA ARG A 379 -17.56 -4.64 -27.25
C ARG A 379 -16.79 -4.04 -28.43
N ASP A 380 -16.07 -2.94 -28.19
CA ASP A 380 -15.28 -2.26 -29.21
C ASP A 380 -14.10 -3.11 -29.68
N HIS A 381 -13.39 -3.76 -28.75
CA HIS A 381 -12.29 -4.66 -29.06
C HIS A 381 -12.76 -5.85 -29.91
N VAL A 382 -13.87 -6.48 -29.54
CA VAL A 382 -14.40 -7.63 -30.28
C VAL A 382 -14.89 -7.22 -31.67
N SER A 383 -15.61 -6.10 -31.79
CA SER A 383 -16.13 -5.63 -33.07
C SER A 383 -15.01 -5.20 -34.02
N THR A 384 -14.00 -4.48 -33.53
CA THR A 384 -12.88 -3.96 -34.33
C THR A 384 -11.95 -5.08 -34.83
N ASN A 385 -11.79 -6.16 -34.06
CA ASN A 385 -10.88 -7.26 -34.38
C ASN A 385 -11.57 -8.52 -34.94
N ASP A 386 -12.88 -8.46 -35.24
CA ASP A 386 -13.69 -9.57 -35.76
C ASP A 386 -13.56 -10.87 -34.94
N ILE A 387 -13.56 -10.73 -33.60
CA ILE A 387 -13.39 -11.86 -32.68
C ILE A 387 -14.74 -12.52 -32.42
N GLN A 388 -14.84 -13.84 -32.54
CA GLN A 388 -16.04 -14.55 -32.09
C GLN A 388 -16.08 -14.67 -30.57
N TYR A 389 -16.94 -13.91 -29.90
CA TYR A 389 -17.09 -13.92 -28.45
C TYR A 389 -18.55 -14.13 -28.02
N TRP A 390 -18.81 -15.20 -27.27
CA TRP A 390 -20.16 -15.59 -26.85
C TRP A 390 -20.65 -14.84 -25.59
N GLY A 391 -21.83 -14.24 -25.70
CA GLY A 391 -22.51 -13.54 -24.60
C GLY A 391 -22.08 -12.08 -24.40
N LEU A 392 -21.67 -11.40 -25.48
CA LEU A 392 -21.57 -9.93 -25.53
C LEU A 392 -22.94 -9.26 -25.30
N SER A 393 -24.00 -9.83 -25.87
CA SER A 393 -25.37 -9.31 -25.74
C SER A 393 -25.96 -9.49 -24.34
N THR A 394 -25.36 -10.34 -23.52
CA THR A 394 -25.79 -10.60 -22.14
C THR A 394 -24.97 -9.83 -21.10
N LEU A 395 -24.06 -8.94 -21.54
CA LEU A 395 -23.31 -8.08 -20.64
C LEU A 395 -24.22 -7.01 -20.07
N SER A 396 -24.39 -7.05 -18.75
CA SER A 396 -25.10 -6.03 -17.98
C SER A 396 -24.22 -5.53 -16.85
N VAL A 397 -24.27 -4.23 -16.58
CA VAL A 397 -23.60 -3.64 -15.42
C VAL A 397 -24.35 -4.11 -14.15
N PRO A 398 -23.65 -4.67 -13.15
CA PRO A 398 -24.26 -5.09 -11.90
C PRO A 398 -24.70 -3.90 -11.05
N ALA A 399 -25.76 -4.08 -10.27
CA ALA A 399 -26.23 -3.09 -9.31
C ALA A 399 -25.43 -3.21 -7.99
N LEU A 400 -25.10 -2.06 -7.41
CA LEU A 400 -24.38 -1.98 -6.15
C LEU A 400 -25.36 -2.03 -4.96
N LEU A 401 -24.90 -2.65 -3.86
CA LEU A 401 -25.55 -2.62 -2.57
C LEU A 401 -24.71 -1.81 -1.58
N SER A 402 -25.37 -0.96 -0.77
CA SER A 402 -24.74 -0.21 0.31
C SER A 402 -24.23 -1.17 1.37
N PHE A 403 -22.90 -1.20 1.54
CA PHE A 403 -22.27 -2.03 2.54
C PHE A 403 -22.74 -1.69 3.96
N ASP A 404 -22.90 -0.40 4.27
CA ASP A 404 -23.35 0.06 5.58
C ASP A 404 -24.76 -0.42 5.95
N VAL A 405 -25.68 -0.43 4.98
CA VAL A 405 -27.03 -0.95 5.19
C VAL A 405 -26.98 -2.45 5.49
N LEU A 406 -26.20 -3.20 4.70
CA LEU A 406 -26.01 -4.63 4.94
C LEU A 406 -25.37 -4.89 6.31
N LYS A 407 -24.34 -4.11 6.67
CA LYS A 407 -23.60 -4.20 7.93
C LYS A 407 -24.51 -3.96 9.13
N LYS A 408 -25.35 -2.92 9.09
CA LYS A 408 -26.33 -2.61 10.15
C LYS A 408 -27.42 -3.68 10.29
N ALA A 409 -27.82 -4.29 9.18
CA ALA A 409 -28.84 -5.34 9.17
C ALA A 409 -28.31 -6.72 9.57
N PHE A 410 -27.00 -6.94 9.46
CA PHE A 410 -26.40 -8.23 9.80
C PHE A 410 -26.41 -8.45 11.31
N LYS A 411 -27.16 -9.47 11.74
CA LYS A 411 -27.22 -9.92 13.13
C LYS A 411 -26.79 -11.39 13.19
N SER A 412 -26.00 -11.72 14.22
CA SER A 412 -25.67 -13.11 14.52
C SER A 412 -26.97 -13.85 14.86
N ARG A 413 -27.10 -15.07 14.31
CA ARG A 413 -28.21 -15.98 14.57
C ARG A 413 -27.66 -17.35 14.87
N ILE A 414 -28.14 -17.91 15.97
CA ILE A 414 -27.88 -19.28 16.37
C ILE A 414 -29.19 -19.89 16.86
N ALA A 415 -29.49 -21.09 16.38
CA ALA A 415 -30.61 -21.88 16.86
C ALA A 415 -30.25 -23.36 16.82
N LEU A 416 -30.86 -24.13 17.70
CA LEU A 416 -30.83 -25.58 17.64
C LEU A 416 -31.85 -26.08 16.61
N ALA A 417 -31.42 -27.00 15.78
CA ALA A 417 -32.22 -27.59 14.72
C ALA A 417 -32.55 -29.07 15.01
N PRO A 418 -33.75 -29.54 14.69
CA PRO A 418 -34.07 -30.96 14.80
C PRO A 418 -33.38 -31.76 13.70
N ASP A 419 -32.99 -33.00 14.01
CA ASP A 419 -32.29 -33.91 13.09
C ASP A 419 -33.05 -34.21 11.80
N ASN A 420 -34.38 -34.08 11.82
CA ASN A 420 -35.23 -34.35 10.66
C ASN A 420 -35.08 -33.33 9.53
N THR A 421 -34.36 -32.22 9.77
CA THR A 421 -33.96 -31.23 8.75
C THR A 421 -32.87 -31.76 7.81
N LEU A 422 -32.17 -32.83 8.18
CA LEU A 422 -31.18 -33.50 7.35
C LEU A 422 -31.84 -34.56 6.45
N ASP A 423 -31.27 -34.80 5.27
CA ASP A 423 -31.70 -35.91 4.42
C ASP A 423 -31.45 -37.27 5.09
N LYS A 424 -32.16 -38.31 4.65
CA LYS A 424 -32.17 -39.63 5.30
C LYS A 424 -30.78 -40.25 5.48
N GLU A 425 -29.86 -40.02 4.54
CA GLU A 425 -28.51 -40.60 4.61
C GLU A 425 -27.59 -39.80 5.51
N THR A 426 -27.59 -38.47 5.37
CA THR A 426 -26.83 -37.58 6.26
C THR A 426 -27.30 -37.71 7.70
N ARG A 427 -28.61 -37.78 7.96
CA ARG A 427 -29.18 -38.03 9.29
C ARG A 427 -28.67 -39.35 9.88
N ARG A 428 -28.56 -40.41 9.08
CA ARG A 428 -28.03 -41.71 9.54
C ARG A 428 -26.57 -41.61 9.97
N ALA A 429 -25.74 -40.94 9.17
CA ALA A 429 -24.32 -40.72 9.49
C ALA A 429 -24.16 -39.85 10.75
N TRP A 430 -24.98 -38.79 10.86
CA TRP A 430 -25.01 -37.86 11.98
C TRP A 430 -25.43 -38.52 13.29
N VAL A 431 -26.52 -39.30 13.31
CA VAL A 431 -26.98 -40.01 14.52
C VAL A 431 -25.91 -41.00 15.02
N ALA A 432 -25.21 -41.68 14.11
CA ALA A 432 -24.09 -42.54 14.49
C ALA A 432 -22.92 -41.73 15.10
N LEU A 433 -22.67 -40.52 14.59
CA LEU A 433 -21.58 -39.65 15.03
C LEU A 433 -21.87 -39.02 16.39
N LYS A 434 -23.08 -38.52 16.62
CA LYS A 434 -23.47 -37.86 17.86
C LYS A 434 -23.15 -38.68 19.10
N TRP A 435 -23.50 -39.96 19.08
CA TRP A 435 -23.16 -40.86 20.19
C TRP A 435 -21.65 -40.92 20.44
N CYS A 436 -20.84 -41.02 19.38
CA CYS A 436 -19.38 -41.01 19.51
C CYS A 436 -18.87 -39.68 20.07
N LEU A 437 -19.42 -38.55 19.62
CA LEU A 437 -19.04 -37.21 20.09
C LEU A 437 -19.40 -36.99 21.56
N GLU A 438 -20.60 -37.40 22.01
CA GLU A 438 -21.01 -37.28 23.42
C GLU A 438 -20.10 -38.09 24.35
N GLN A 439 -19.73 -39.32 23.95
CA GLN A 439 -18.79 -40.14 24.74
C GLN A 439 -17.38 -39.56 24.70
N TYR A 440 -16.95 -39.05 23.55
CA TYR A 440 -15.63 -38.44 23.39
C TYR A 440 -15.50 -37.16 24.24
N ALA A 441 -16.50 -36.29 24.21
CA ALA A 441 -16.52 -35.05 24.98
C ALA A 441 -16.40 -35.29 26.49
N ALA A 442 -17.04 -36.36 26.99
CA ALA A 442 -16.91 -36.76 28.39
C ALA A 442 -15.47 -37.20 28.74
N ILE A 443 -14.74 -37.82 27.82
CA ILE A 443 -13.33 -38.21 28.05
C ILE A 443 -12.43 -36.97 28.03
N CYS A 444 -12.63 -36.08 27.06
CA CYS A 444 -11.89 -34.83 26.94
C CYS A 444 -12.01 -33.93 28.20
N THR A 445 -13.08 -34.08 28.97
CA THR A 445 -13.32 -33.32 30.21
C THR A 445 -12.95 -34.10 31.48
N GLY A 446 -12.07 -35.11 31.37
CA GLY A 446 -11.54 -35.87 32.50
C GLY A 446 -12.35 -37.12 32.88
N GLY A 447 -13.23 -37.60 31.99
CA GLY A 447 -13.92 -38.87 32.16
C GLY A 447 -13.07 -40.07 31.74
N GLU A 448 -13.33 -41.22 32.35
CA GLU A 448 -12.68 -42.49 32.01
C GLU A 448 -13.67 -43.46 31.38
N PHE A 449 -13.14 -44.35 30.54
CA PHE A 449 -13.92 -45.41 29.93
C PHE A 449 -14.14 -46.55 30.93
N TRP A 450 -15.41 -46.91 31.17
CA TRP A 450 -15.77 -47.98 32.11
C TRP A 450 -16.50 -49.12 31.39
N TYR A 451 -16.20 -50.38 31.76
CA TYR A 451 -16.80 -51.57 31.15
C TYR A 451 -18.32 -51.54 31.27
N GLY A 452 -19.01 -51.52 30.12
CA GLY A 452 -20.47 -51.56 30.07
C GLY A 452 -21.10 -50.17 30.04
N ARG A 453 -21.33 -49.70 28.81
CA ARG A 453 -22.34 -48.70 28.38
C ARG A 453 -22.05 -47.20 28.54
N ARG A 454 -21.16 -46.69 29.40
CA ARG A 454 -20.98 -45.23 29.59
C ARG A 454 -19.57 -44.83 30.04
N THR A 455 -19.14 -43.63 29.64
CA THR A 455 -18.06 -42.90 30.31
C THR A 455 -18.45 -42.55 31.77
N ARG A 456 -17.49 -42.70 32.69
CA ARG A 456 -17.63 -42.38 34.11
C ARG A 456 -16.75 -41.16 34.42
N GLY A 457 -17.34 -40.13 35.04
CA GLY A 457 -16.66 -38.84 35.20
C GLY A 457 -16.79 -37.95 33.95
N GLY A 458 -16.15 -36.79 34.00
CA GLY A 458 -16.25 -35.77 32.95
C GLY A 458 -17.61 -35.08 32.84
N ILE A 459 -17.67 -34.04 32.01
CA ILE A 459 -18.89 -33.29 31.69
C ILE A 459 -19.64 -34.03 30.58
N ARG A 460 -20.95 -34.22 30.76
CA ARG A 460 -21.80 -34.92 29.80
C ARG A 460 -22.53 -33.93 28.89
N PHE A 461 -21.81 -33.47 27.88
CA PHE A 461 -22.41 -32.69 26.81
C PHE A 461 -23.41 -33.51 25.99
N ARG A 462 -24.57 -32.93 25.72
CA ARG A 462 -25.48 -33.36 24.65
C ARG A 462 -25.05 -32.71 23.34
N VAL A 463 -24.97 -33.50 22.27
CA VAL A 463 -24.60 -32.97 20.96
C VAL A 463 -25.84 -32.73 20.11
N PHE A 464 -26.06 -31.47 19.72
CA PHE A 464 -27.19 -31.06 18.90
C PHE A 464 -26.75 -30.63 17.50
N LEU A 465 -27.70 -30.71 16.57
CA LEU A 465 -27.56 -30.05 15.28
C LEU A 465 -27.90 -28.56 15.48
N GLY A 466 -27.06 -27.68 14.99
CA GLY A 466 -27.26 -26.23 15.01
C GLY A 466 -27.62 -25.68 13.64
N ASP A 467 -28.23 -24.49 13.62
CA ASP A 467 -28.35 -23.62 12.47
C ASP A 467 -27.79 -22.24 12.84
N SER A 468 -26.65 -21.88 12.25
CA SER A 468 -25.99 -20.60 12.47
C SER A 468 -25.55 -19.94 11.16
N ASN A 469 -25.60 -18.60 11.17
CA ASN A 469 -25.05 -17.78 10.11
C ASN A 469 -23.60 -17.33 10.36
N THR A 470 -23.06 -17.52 11.57
CA THR A 470 -21.75 -17.00 12.00
C THR A 470 -20.84 -18.06 12.62
N ALA A 471 -21.38 -19.02 13.37
CA ALA A 471 -20.61 -20.01 14.13
C ALA A 471 -20.56 -21.38 13.43
N GLU A 472 -19.42 -22.08 13.50
CA GLU A 472 -19.31 -23.47 13.05
C GLU A 472 -19.80 -24.47 14.11
N ALA A 473 -19.65 -24.11 15.39
CA ALA A 473 -20.14 -24.80 16.57
C ALA A 473 -20.26 -23.80 17.74
N TRP A 474 -21.00 -24.17 18.79
CA TRP A 474 -21.06 -23.42 20.05
C TRP A 474 -21.49 -24.31 21.22
N THR A 475 -21.22 -23.88 22.45
CA THR A 475 -21.51 -24.60 23.69
C THR A 475 -21.87 -23.64 24.81
N ASP A 476 -22.70 -24.08 25.75
CA ASP A 476 -22.94 -23.39 27.03
C ASP A 476 -21.86 -23.74 28.09
N GLY A 477 -20.85 -24.51 27.70
CA GLY A 477 -19.74 -24.95 28.53
C GLY A 477 -20.08 -26.03 29.56
N SER A 478 -21.34 -26.46 29.67
CA SER A 478 -21.75 -27.39 30.74
C SER A 478 -22.80 -28.43 30.38
N ALA A 479 -23.73 -28.16 29.45
CA ALA A 479 -24.83 -29.06 29.13
C ALA A 479 -24.85 -29.50 27.67
N TYR A 480 -24.48 -28.65 26.70
CA TYR A 480 -24.60 -29.00 25.28
C TYR A 480 -23.51 -28.44 24.37
N ILE A 481 -23.29 -29.12 23.25
CA ILE A 481 -22.50 -28.64 22.12
C ILE A 481 -23.38 -28.71 20.87
N ALA A 482 -23.56 -27.59 20.19
CA ALA A 482 -24.27 -27.52 18.91
C ALA A 482 -23.26 -27.43 17.76
N ILE A 483 -23.45 -28.25 16.72
CA ILE A 483 -22.63 -28.23 15.51
C ILE A 483 -23.47 -27.72 14.35
N ASP A 484 -23.02 -26.67 13.67
CA ASP A 484 -23.77 -26.09 12.56
C ASP A 484 -24.01 -27.10 11.44
N ARG A 485 -25.24 -27.10 10.91
CA ARG A 485 -25.69 -28.03 9.86
C ARG A 485 -24.78 -28.03 8.63
N LYS A 486 -24.15 -26.90 8.27
CA LYS A 486 -23.25 -26.82 7.10
C LYS A 486 -22.00 -27.66 7.30
N GLN A 487 -21.57 -27.87 8.54
CA GLN A 487 -20.46 -28.75 8.90
C GLN A 487 -20.85 -30.23 8.83
N VAL A 488 -22.13 -30.55 9.04
CA VAL A 488 -22.66 -31.92 9.07
C VAL A 488 -23.01 -32.44 7.67
N LEU A 489 -23.54 -31.58 6.78
CA LEU A 489 -23.96 -31.95 5.42
C LEU A 489 -22.91 -32.74 4.61
N PRO A 490 -21.60 -32.41 4.65
CA PRO A 490 -20.60 -33.13 3.88
C PRO A 490 -20.31 -34.56 4.35
N LEU A 491 -20.86 -35.03 5.49
CA LEU A 491 -20.68 -36.41 5.98
C LEU A 491 -21.08 -37.47 4.96
N LYS A 492 -22.05 -37.18 4.09
CA LYS A 492 -22.48 -38.08 3.02
C LYS A 492 -21.45 -38.21 1.90
N THR A 493 -20.76 -37.13 1.55
CA THR A 493 -19.82 -37.07 0.41
C THR A 493 -18.37 -37.33 0.82
N LYS A 494 -17.97 -36.83 2.00
CA LYS A 494 -16.60 -36.85 2.53
C LYS A 494 -16.60 -37.33 3.99
N PRO A 495 -17.08 -38.56 4.27
CA PRO A 495 -17.39 -39.02 5.63
C PRO A 495 -16.24 -38.83 6.63
N LEU A 496 -15.05 -39.38 6.35
CA LEU A 496 -13.95 -39.37 7.31
C LEU A 496 -13.36 -37.96 7.51
N GLU A 497 -13.13 -37.20 6.42
CA GLU A 497 -12.65 -35.82 6.45
C GLU A 497 -13.58 -34.93 7.30
N THR A 498 -14.89 -35.04 7.07
CA THR A 498 -15.89 -34.25 7.80
C THR A 498 -16.02 -34.68 9.25
N ALA A 499 -16.00 -35.98 9.55
CA ALA A 499 -16.03 -36.45 10.94
C ALA A 499 -14.82 -35.96 11.72
N MET A 500 -13.62 -36.04 11.14
CA MET A 500 -12.40 -35.48 11.77
C MET A 500 -12.54 -33.99 12.08
N LYS A 501 -13.05 -33.19 11.13
CA LYS A 501 -13.32 -31.76 11.37
C LYS A 501 -14.27 -31.57 12.56
N ILE A 502 -15.35 -32.33 12.63
CA ILE A 502 -16.35 -32.22 13.71
C ILE A 502 -15.75 -32.62 15.07
N PHE A 503 -14.89 -33.64 15.13
CA PHE A 503 -14.17 -33.96 16.38
C PHE A 503 -13.29 -32.80 16.85
N SER A 504 -12.60 -32.13 15.92
CA SER A 504 -11.80 -30.95 16.27
C SER A 504 -12.65 -29.74 16.66
N LEU A 505 -13.86 -29.58 16.10
CA LEU A 505 -14.82 -28.59 16.59
C LEU A 505 -15.25 -28.91 18.03
N VAL A 506 -15.52 -30.18 18.36
CA VAL A 506 -15.84 -30.57 19.75
C VAL A 506 -14.67 -30.28 20.70
N GLU A 507 -13.43 -30.54 20.28
CA GLU A 507 -12.23 -30.17 21.07
C GLU A 507 -12.11 -28.65 21.27
N HIS A 508 -12.42 -27.87 20.22
CA HIS A 508 -12.46 -26.41 20.30
C HIS A 508 -13.50 -25.95 21.33
N GLU A 509 -14.74 -26.45 21.23
CA GLU A 509 -15.81 -26.06 22.14
C GLU A 509 -15.52 -26.44 23.59
N ILE A 510 -14.91 -27.61 23.83
CA ILE A 510 -14.52 -28.06 25.18
C ILE A 510 -13.38 -27.22 25.78
N SER A 511 -12.58 -26.57 24.95
CA SER A 511 -11.44 -25.75 25.40
C SER A 511 -11.88 -24.39 25.97
N HIS A 512 -13.15 -24.00 25.74
CA HIS A 512 -13.76 -22.83 26.38
C HIS A 512 -14.05 -23.08 27.85
N GLN A 513 -13.86 -22.04 28.67
CA GLN A 513 -14.23 -22.06 30.09
C GLN A 513 -15.58 -21.34 30.27
N GLY A 514 -16.67 -22.05 29.99
CA GLY A 514 -18.03 -21.51 30.03
C GLY A 514 -18.66 -21.40 28.65
N ASP A 515 -19.62 -20.49 28.49
CA ASP A 515 -20.36 -20.28 27.25
C ASP A 515 -19.44 -19.69 26.16
N SER A 516 -19.25 -20.46 25.08
CA SER A 516 -18.36 -20.12 23.97
C SER A 516 -18.79 -18.85 23.22
N LEU A 517 -20.06 -18.45 23.33
CA LEU A 517 -20.60 -17.26 22.68
C LEU A 517 -20.21 -15.97 23.43
N SER A 518 -19.75 -16.11 24.67
CA SER A 518 -19.35 -15.02 25.55
C SER A 518 -17.84 -14.95 25.81
N CYS A 519 -17.06 -15.88 25.25
CA CYS A 519 -15.62 -16.04 25.50
C CYS A 519 -14.78 -15.85 24.23
N GLY A 520 -13.63 -15.18 24.36
CA GLY A 520 -12.65 -15.00 23.28
C GLY A 520 -11.57 -16.09 23.26
N HIS A 521 -10.68 -16.05 22.26
CA HIS A 521 -9.53 -16.96 22.12
C HIS A 521 -8.24 -16.30 22.62
N ASP A 522 -8.00 -16.35 23.93
CA ASP A 522 -6.75 -15.91 24.55
C ASP A 522 -5.65 -16.98 24.48
N GLU A 523 -4.44 -16.64 24.94
CA GLU A 523 -3.31 -17.58 24.96
C GLU A 523 -3.61 -18.84 25.79
N ALA A 524 -4.32 -18.67 26.91
CA ALA A 524 -4.73 -19.78 27.76
C ALA A 524 -5.70 -20.74 27.03
N PHE A 525 -6.63 -20.22 26.22
CA PHE A 525 -7.49 -21.02 25.35
C PHE A 525 -6.66 -21.81 24.34
N TYR A 526 -5.73 -21.16 23.63
CA TYR A 526 -4.91 -21.84 22.63
C TYR A 526 -4.05 -22.94 23.23
N GLN A 527 -3.50 -22.72 24.43
CA GLN A 527 -2.74 -23.75 25.15
C GLN A 527 -3.62 -24.93 25.53
N ARG A 528 -4.81 -24.70 26.11
CA ARG A 528 -5.77 -25.77 26.44
C ARG A 528 -6.19 -26.57 25.21
N PHE A 529 -6.50 -25.87 24.12
CA PHE A 529 -6.90 -26.50 22.86
C PHE A 529 -5.75 -27.34 22.28
N HIS A 530 -4.55 -26.79 22.24
CA HIS A 530 -3.35 -27.49 21.78
C HIS A 530 -3.10 -28.77 22.59
N ASP A 531 -3.09 -28.67 23.92
CA ASP A 531 -2.81 -29.80 24.81
C ASP A 531 -3.88 -30.87 24.69
N LEU A 532 -5.17 -30.47 24.66
CA LEU A 532 -6.29 -31.39 24.47
C LEU A 532 -6.19 -32.15 23.14
N VAL A 533 -5.89 -31.46 22.04
CA VAL A 533 -5.78 -32.05 20.70
C VAL A 533 -4.66 -33.09 20.63
N LEU A 534 -3.54 -32.86 21.33
CA LEU A 534 -2.40 -33.76 21.39
C LEU A 534 -2.66 -34.96 22.32
N GLU A 535 -3.12 -34.71 23.54
CA GLU A 535 -3.39 -35.75 24.54
C GLU A 535 -4.47 -36.74 24.07
N GLN A 536 -5.53 -36.23 23.45
CA GLN A 536 -6.67 -37.04 23.04
C GLN A 536 -6.57 -37.56 21.60
N ALA A 537 -5.46 -37.31 20.89
CA ALA A 537 -5.28 -37.72 19.49
C ALA A 537 -5.53 -39.22 19.26
N ALA A 538 -5.03 -40.08 20.15
CA ALA A 538 -5.24 -41.53 20.07
C ALA A 538 -6.69 -41.91 20.34
N VAL A 539 -7.37 -41.24 21.28
CA VAL A 539 -8.77 -41.48 21.62
C VAL A 539 -9.69 -41.02 20.48
N ARG A 540 -9.42 -39.84 19.89
CA ARG A 540 -10.10 -39.32 18.69
C ARG A 540 -10.10 -40.34 17.56
N GLN A 541 -8.94 -40.93 17.25
CA GLN A 541 -8.82 -41.96 16.21
C GLN A 541 -9.65 -43.22 16.49
N LYS A 542 -9.77 -43.63 17.76
CA LYS A 542 -10.64 -44.76 18.14
C LYS A 542 -12.10 -44.44 17.88
N PHE A 543 -12.59 -43.27 18.30
CA PHE A 543 -13.98 -42.89 18.09
C PHE A 543 -14.34 -42.67 16.62
N LEU A 544 -13.40 -42.17 15.81
CA LEU A 544 -13.55 -42.11 14.35
C LEU A 544 -13.78 -43.49 13.74
N TYR A 545 -12.99 -44.49 14.15
CA TYR A 545 -13.16 -45.87 13.68
C TYR A 545 -14.50 -46.49 14.14
N ILE A 546 -14.88 -46.28 15.41
CA ILE A 546 -16.18 -46.74 15.93
C ILE A 546 -17.33 -46.15 15.15
N TRP A 547 -17.28 -44.83 14.93
CA TRP A 547 -18.28 -44.12 14.15
C TRP A 547 -18.41 -44.71 12.74
N LEU A 548 -17.28 -44.92 12.06
CA LEU A 548 -17.26 -45.43 10.69
C LEU A 548 -17.87 -46.84 10.59
N LYS A 549 -17.61 -47.70 11.58
CA LYS A 549 -18.29 -49.01 11.71
C LYS A 549 -19.78 -48.87 12.04
N LYS A 550 -20.19 -48.00 12.97
CA LYS A 550 -21.61 -47.78 13.28
C LYS A 550 -22.38 -47.30 12.06
N TYR A 551 -21.81 -46.37 11.30
CA TYR A 551 -22.41 -45.83 10.09
C TYR A 551 -22.54 -46.91 9.00
N THR A 552 -21.47 -47.64 8.69
CA THR A 552 -21.49 -48.70 7.67
C THR A 552 -22.37 -49.89 8.06
N SER A 553 -22.33 -50.34 9.32
CA SER A 553 -23.19 -51.43 9.82
C SER A 553 -24.67 -51.03 9.80
N SER A 554 -24.97 -49.76 10.10
CA SER A 554 -26.33 -49.21 9.96
C SER A 554 -26.83 -49.26 8.52
N MET A 555 -25.96 -49.00 7.53
CA MET A 555 -26.30 -49.12 6.11
C MET A 555 -26.49 -50.58 5.68
N GLU A 556 -25.64 -51.50 6.15
CA GLU A 556 -25.75 -52.94 5.90
C GLU A 556 -27.08 -53.50 6.44
N ASN A 557 -27.46 -53.12 7.67
CA ASN A 557 -28.74 -53.49 8.27
C ASN A 557 -29.97 -52.93 7.51
N ALA A 558 -29.78 -51.85 6.74
CA ALA A 558 -30.82 -51.30 5.86
C ALA A 558 -30.81 -51.93 4.46
N GLY A 559 -30.05 -53.01 4.24
CA GLY A 559 -29.96 -53.72 2.97
C GLY A 559 -29.12 -53.01 1.89
N LYS A 560 -28.34 -51.98 2.24
CA LYS A 560 -27.43 -51.34 1.28
C LYS A 560 -26.21 -52.22 1.04
N ARG A 561 -25.78 -52.33 -0.22
CA ARG A 561 -24.54 -53.02 -0.61
C ARG A 561 -23.32 -52.24 -0.10
N PRO A 562 -22.21 -52.92 0.26
CA PRO A 562 -21.00 -52.29 0.75
C PRO A 562 -20.24 -51.56 -0.37
N SER A 563 -20.73 -50.38 -0.73
CA SER A 563 -20.21 -49.58 -1.85
C SER A 563 -20.22 -48.08 -1.51
N GLY A 564 -19.10 -47.39 -1.74
CA GLY A 564 -18.99 -45.95 -1.53
C GLY A 564 -17.74 -45.57 -0.73
N VAL A 565 -17.56 -44.26 -0.52
CA VAL A 565 -16.38 -43.69 0.14
C VAL A 565 -16.25 -44.22 1.58
N ALA A 566 -17.35 -44.23 2.35
CA ALA A 566 -17.34 -44.71 3.74
C ALA A 566 -16.86 -46.17 3.91
N TRP A 567 -17.27 -47.09 3.02
CA TRP A 567 -16.80 -48.47 3.05
C TRP A 567 -15.33 -48.58 2.64
N ARG A 568 -14.89 -47.80 1.65
CA ARG A 568 -13.49 -47.77 1.23
C ARG A 568 -12.59 -47.35 2.40
N GLU A 569 -12.94 -46.26 3.08
CA GLU A 569 -12.21 -45.78 4.26
C GLU A 569 -12.16 -46.84 5.37
N ARG A 570 -13.29 -47.50 5.66
CA ARG A 570 -13.35 -48.57 6.67
C ARG A 570 -12.42 -49.72 6.32
N LEU A 571 -12.47 -50.20 5.08
CA LEU A 571 -11.67 -51.33 4.60
C LEU A 571 -10.17 -50.99 4.59
N LEU A 572 -9.81 -49.73 4.28
CA LEU A 572 -8.42 -49.26 4.36
C LEU A 572 -7.91 -49.28 5.81
N GLN A 573 -8.69 -48.77 6.76
CA GLN A 573 -8.34 -48.81 8.18
C GLN A 573 -8.23 -50.25 8.71
N GLU A 574 -9.19 -51.12 8.39
CA GLU A 574 -9.16 -52.54 8.78
C GLU A 574 -7.96 -53.28 8.15
N ARG A 575 -7.60 -52.97 6.90
CA ARG A 575 -6.43 -53.55 6.22
C ARG A 575 -5.12 -53.11 6.89
N MET A 576 -5.00 -51.83 7.25
CA MET A 576 -3.81 -51.33 7.96
C MET A 576 -3.67 -51.99 9.34
N GLY A 577 -4.75 -52.07 10.11
CA GLY A 577 -4.75 -52.74 11.42
C GLY A 577 -4.35 -54.22 11.31
N ASN A 578 -4.97 -54.96 10.38
CA ASN A 578 -4.66 -56.38 10.15
C ASN A 578 -3.22 -56.59 9.66
N GLY A 579 -2.68 -55.69 8.85
CA GLY A 579 -1.29 -55.75 8.39
C GLY A 579 -0.28 -55.57 9.52
N ARG A 580 -0.56 -54.67 10.47
CA ARG A 580 0.29 -54.46 11.66
C ARG A 580 0.31 -55.69 12.57
N VAL A 581 -0.87 -56.24 12.86
CA VAL A 581 -1.00 -57.46 13.68
C VAL A 581 -0.26 -58.64 13.04
N LYS A 582 -0.37 -58.81 11.72
CA LYS A 582 0.37 -59.84 10.98
C LYS A 582 1.89 -59.68 11.08
N ASN A 583 2.38 -58.46 11.31
CA ASN A 583 3.80 -58.15 11.50
C ASN A 583 4.23 -58.12 12.97
N GLY A 584 3.43 -58.66 13.90
CA GLY A 584 3.74 -58.72 15.33
C GLY A 584 3.71 -57.36 16.04
N LEU A 585 3.17 -56.32 15.39
CA LEU A 585 2.99 -55.00 15.98
C LEU A 585 1.57 -54.90 16.56
N ASP A 586 1.43 -54.10 17.62
CA ASP A 586 0.10 -53.69 18.07
C ASP A 586 -0.64 -53.03 16.89
N SER A 587 -1.95 -53.30 16.79
CA SER A 587 -2.78 -52.89 15.67
C SER A 587 -2.83 -51.37 15.49
N GLY A 588 -2.27 -50.60 16.44
CA GLY A 588 -2.05 -49.15 16.39
C GLY A 588 -3.31 -48.36 16.71
N LEU A 589 -4.46 -48.93 16.38
CA LEU A 589 -5.72 -48.70 17.06
C LEU A 589 -5.63 -49.51 18.35
N VAL A 590 -5.40 -48.89 19.51
CA VAL A 590 -5.50 -49.60 20.82
C VAL A 590 -6.69 -50.52 20.72
N ALA A 591 -6.45 -51.84 20.76
CA ALA A 591 -7.42 -52.87 20.42
C ALA A 591 -8.80 -52.42 20.87
N VAL A 592 -9.64 -51.97 19.92
CA VAL A 592 -11.02 -51.61 20.26
C VAL A 592 -11.59 -52.93 20.73
N ASP A 593 -11.67 -53.11 22.03
CA ASP A 593 -12.04 -54.37 22.65
C ASP A 593 -13.31 -54.84 21.95
N ASP A 594 -13.35 -56.12 21.57
CA ASP A 594 -14.54 -56.72 20.97
C ASP A 594 -15.78 -56.43 21.84
N ALA A 595 -15.61 -56.26 23.16
CA ALA A 595 -16.66 -55.77 24.06
C ALA A 595 -17.08 -54.32 23.76
N MET A 596 -16.14 -53.37 23.63
CA MET A 596 -16.43 -51.98 23.27
C MET A 596 -17.09 -51.87 21.89
N MET A 597 -16.67 -52.71 20.95
CA MET A 597 -17.22 -52.71 19.60
C MET A 597 -18.60 -53.34 19.51
N ARG A 598 -18.82 -54.48 20.20
CA ARG A 598 -20.16 -55.08 20.34
C ARG A 598 -21.10 -54.11 21.04
N LEU A 599 -20.67 -53.45 22.12
CA LEU A 599 -21.48 -52.46 22.85
C LEU A 599 -21.83 -51.23 22.02
N ALA A 600 -20.89 -50.70 21.23
CA ALA A 600 -21.15 -49.57 20.34
C ALA A 600 -22.15 -49.91 19.22
N LEU A 601 -22.21 -51.19 18.81
CA LEU A 601 -23.17 -51.69 17.82
C LEU A 601 -24.52 -52.12 18.45
N GLU A 602 -24.50 -52.59 19.71
CA GLU A 602 -25.65 -53.03 20.51
C GLU A 602 -26.42 -51.89 21.18
N SER A 603 -25.84 -50.67 21.28
CA SER A 603 -26.56 -49.46 21.65
C SER A 603 -27.60 -49.16 20.55
N ARG A 604 -28.66 -49.96 20.51
CA ARG A 604 -29.69 -49.88 19.50
C ARG A 604 -30.33 -48.49 19.58
N ASN A 605 -30.63 -47.96 18.41
CA ASN A 605 -31.46 -46.79 18.15
C ASN A 605 -32.91 -46.91 18.69
N GLU A 606 -33.18 -47.85 19.60
CA GLU A 606 -34.52 -48.21 20.10
C GLU A 606 -35.04 -47.24 21.17
N ASP A 607 -34.15 -46.49 21.85
CA ASP A 607 -34.53 -45.44 22.83
C ASP A 607 -34.95 -44.10 22.18
N ILE A 608 -34.77 -43.95 20.87
CA ILE A 608 -34.87 -42.65 20.17
C ILE A 608 -36.31 -42.15 20.08
N ARG A 609 -37.32 -43.03 19.94
CA ARG A 609 -38.71 -42.59 19.71
C ARG A 609 -39.42 -42.00 20.94
N GLN A 610 -39.09 -42.45 22.15
CA GLN A 610 -39.64 -41.86 23.40
C GLN A 610 -38.79 -40.68 23.89
N GLN A 611 -37.51 -40.60 23.51
CA GLN A 611 -36.64 -39.45 23.79
C GLN A 611 -36.90 -38.27 22.86
N ASP A 612 -37.37 -38.50 21.62
CA ASP A 612 -37.60 -37.45 20.61
C ASP A 612 -38.54 -36.32 21.08
N SER A 613 -39.64 -36.62 21.79
CA SER A 613 -40.55 -35.56 22.30
C SER A 613 -39.89 -34.68 23.37
N ARG A 614 -39.20 -35.28 24.35
CA ARG A 614 -38.48 -34.53 25.40
C ARG A 614 -37.28 -33.74 24.85
N LEU A 615 -36.65 -34.26 23.80
CA LEU A 615 -35.57 -33.58 23.07
C LEU A 615 -36.10 -32.39 22.28
N GLN A 616 -37.27 -32.50 21.64
CA GLN A 616 -37.93 -31.38 20.98
C GLN A 616 -38.32 -30.29 21.97
N ASP A 617 -38.94 -30.65 23.11
CA ASP A 617 -39.29 -29.70 24.17
C ASP A 617 -38.03 -28.96 24.69
N TRP A 618 -36.90 -29.66 24.82
CA TRP A 618 -35.64 -29.07 25.25
C TRP A 618 -35.05 -28.12 24.19
N ILE A 619 -35.08 -28.52 22.91
CA ILE A 619 -34.65 -27.68 21.77
C ILE A 619 -35.49 -26.40 21.72
N GLU A 620 -36.81 -26.51 21.89
CA GLU A 620 -37.72 -25.35 21.90
C GLU A 620 -37.45 -24.42 23.09
N ALA A 621 -37.28 -24.99 24.29
CA ALA A 621 -36.96 -24.21 25.49
C ALA A 621 -35.62 -23.47 25.35
N GLU A 622 -34.59 -24.12 24.81
CA GLU A 622 -33.28 -23.51 24.62
C GLU A 622 -33.29 -22.45 23.51
N ASN A 623 -34.00 -22.71 22.39
CA ASN A 623 -34.21 -21.70 21.36
C ASN A 623 -34.95 -20.46 21.89
N ASN A 624 -35.95 -20.64 22.76
CA ASN A 624 -36.61 -19.51 23.42
C ASN A 624 -35.65 -18.69 24.29
N ARG A 625 -34.74 -19.34 25.03
CA ARG A 625 -33.68 -18.65 25.77
C ARG A 625 -32.74 -17.88 24.85
N LEU A 626 -32.33 -18.48 23.73
CA LEU A 626 -31.50 -17.80 22.72
C LEU A 626 -32.20 -16.58 22.13
N ILE A 627 -33.52 -16.65 21.93
CA ILE A 627 -34.34 -15.51 21.49
C ILE A 627 -34.40 -14.42 22.57
N GLU A 628 -34.68 -14.78 23.82
CA GLU A 628 -34.72 -13.86 24.97
C GLU A 628 -33.36 -13.17 25.20
N ALA A 629 -32.26 -13.90 24.99
CA ALA A 629 -30.90 -13.37 25.04
C ALA A 629 -30.53 -12.50 23.81
N GLY A 630 -31.41 -12.37 22.82
CA GLY A 630 -31.18 -11.58 21.61
C GLY A 630 -30.24 -12.23 20.59
N LEU A 631 -29.94 -13.52 20.74
CA LEU A 631 -28.99 -14.29 19.92
C LEU A 631 -29.64 -14.93 18.67
N CYS A 632 -30.98 -14.90 18.56
CA CYS A 632 -31.72 -15.39 17.40
C CYS A 632 -32.81 -14.41 16.91
N PRO A 633 -32.45 -13.18 16.50
CA PRO A 633 -33.42 -12.22 15.93
C PRO A 633 -33.97 -12.71 14.58
N LEU A 634 -35.15 -12.23 14.15
CA LEU A 634 -35.70 -12.57 12.83
C LEU A 634 -34.79 -12.11 11.66
N PRO A 635 -34.72 -12.85 10.54
CA PRO A 635 -34.16 -12.40 9.27
C PRO A 635 -34.67 -11.03 8.84
N PRO A 636 -33.77 -10.08 8.45
CA PRO A 636 -34.24 -8.91 7.72
C PRO A 636 -34.86 -9.38 6.41
N GLU A 637 -35.94 -8.74 6.02
CA GLU A 637 -36.57 -8.98 4.73
C GLU A 637 -35.67 -8.46 3.62
N TRP A 638 -35.27 -9.34 2.70
CA TRP A 638 -34.29 -9.03 1.66
C TRP A 638 -34.74 -7.88 0.74
N GLU A 639 -36.01 -7.85 0.35
CA GLU A 639 -36.54 -6.79 -0.53
C GLU A 639 -36.51 -5.41 0.13
N THR A 640 -36.72 -5.35 1.44
CA THR A 640 -36.63 -4.12 2.22
C THR A 640 -35.18 -3.66 2.33
N LEU A 641 -34.25 -4.61 2.57
CA LEU A 641 -32.82 -4.32 2.61
C LEU A 641 -32.28 -3.76 1.28
N VAL A 642 -32.73 -4.31 0.15
CA VAL A 642 -32.36 -3.82 -1.19
C VAL A 642 -32.86 -2.39 -1.41
N ARG A 643 -34.12 -2.11 -1.03
CA ARG A 643 -34.70 -0.75 -1.14
C ARG A 643 -33.95 0.27 -0.28
N ASP A 644 -33.65 -0.08 0.97
CA ASP A 644 -32.89 0.79 1.89
C ASP A 644 -31.47 1.05 1.37
N SER A 645 -30.86 0.01 0.81
CA SER A 645 -29.55 0.10 0.16
C SER A 645 -29.56 1.03 -1.05
N GLU A 646 -30.53 0.88 -1.95
CA GLU A 646 -30.69 1.74 -3.14
C GLU A 646 -30.91 3.21 -2.74
N LYS A 647 -31.70 3.44 -1.70
CA LYS A 647 -31.90 4.78 -1.13
C LYS A 647 -30.60 5.37 -0.57
N GLN A 648 -29.87 4.61 0.25
CA GLN A 648 -28.59 5.05 0.82
C GLN A 648 -27.58 5.43 -0.28
N LEU A 649 -27.45 4.58 -1.31
CA LEU A 649 -26.54 4.86 -2.44
C LEU A 649 -26.94 6.09 -3.24
N ALA A 650 -28.24 6.37 -3.39
CA ALA A 650 -28.71 7.59 -4.03
C ALA A 650 -28.30 8.83 -3.22
N GLU A 651 -28.49 8.79 -1.89
CA GLU A 651 -28.06 9.86 -0.99
C GLU A 651 -26.54 10.04 -0.96
N ASP A 652 -25.77 8.96 -1.03
CA ASP A 652 -24.30 9.02 -1.07
C ASP A 652 -23.82 9.62 -2.40
N ARG A 653 -24.43 9.23 -3.53
CA ARG A 653 -24.14 9.82 -4.84
C ARG A 653 -24.46 11.31 -4.89
N ASP A 654 -25.59 11.73 -4.32
CA ASP A 654 -25.98 13.13 -4.28
C ASP A 654 -25.05 13.93 -3.37
N ARG A 655 -24.57 13.34 -2.26
CA ARG A 655 -23.54 13.93 -1.40
C ARG A 655 -22.20 14.10 -2.12
N THR A 656 -21.73 13.08 -2.85
CA THR A 656 -20.50 13.19 -3.65
C THR A 656 -20.63 14.28 -4.70
N ARG A 657 -21.75 14.34 -5.42
CA ARG A 657 -22.01 15.41 -6.40
C ARG A 657 -22.06 16.80 -5.79
N ALA A 658 -22.67 16.93 -4.60
CA ALA A 658 -22.73 18.20 -3.90
C ALA A 658 -21.33 18.65 -3.48
N ARG A 659 -20.50 17.74 -2.97
CA ARG A 659 -19.10 18.02 -2.61
C ARG A 659 -18.27 18.41 -3.83
N ASP A 660 -18.37 17.66 -4.93
CA ASP A 660 -17.66 18.00 -6.18
C ASP A 660 -18.10 19.37 -6.73
N MET A 661 -19.37 19.73 -6.55
CA MET A 661 -19.88 21.05 -6.91
C MET A 661 -19.36 22.13 -5.97
N GLU A 662 -19.30 21.86 -4.67
CA GLU A 662 -18.76 22.78 -3.67
C GLU A 662 -17.27 23.02 -3.90
N ASP A 663 -16.49 21.98 -4.16
CA ASP A 663 -15.06 22.09 -4.49
C ASP A 663 -14.85 22.92 -5.77
N ARG A 664 -15.68 22.69 -6.81
CA ARG A 664 -15.64 23.53 -8.03
C ARG A 664 -16.04 24.97 -7.78
N LEU A 665 -17.11 25.21 -7.02
CA LEU A 665 -17.54 26.56 -6.66
C LEU A 665 -16.52 27.26 -5.77
N ALA A 666 -15.82 26.52 -4.91
CA ALA A 666 -14.73 27.05 -4.11
C ALA A 666 -13.57 27.44 -5.02
N ASP A 667 -13.14 26.57 -5.94
CA ASP A 667 -12.10 26.88 -6.92
C ASP A 667 -12.49 28.08 -7.80
N GLU A 668 -13.74 28.15 -8.27
CA GLU A 668 -14.29 29.28 -9.03
C GLU A 668 -14.34 30.55 -8.18
N HIS A 669 -14.81 30.47 -6.93
CA HIS A 669 -14.89 31.60 -6.01
C HIS A 669 -13.50 32.12 -5.63
N TRP A 670 -12.54 31.23 -5.38
CA TRP A 670 -11.14 31.59 -5.17
C TRP A 670 -10.58 32.29 -6.42
N GLY A 671 -10.85 31.75 -7.60
CA GLY A 671 -10.49 32.39 -8.87
C GLY A 671 -11.12 33.77 -9.07
N GLU A 672 -12.41 33.93 -8.74
CA GLU A 672 -13.14 35.21 -8.82
C GLU A 672 -12.65 36.22 -7.77
N MET A 673 -12.35 35.76 -6.56
CA MET A 673 -11.86 36.62 -5.48
C MET A 673 -10.46 37.15 -5.80
N ILE A 674 -9.59 36.28 -6.32
CA ILE A 674 -8.29 36.69 -6.86
C ILE A 674 -8.49 37.70 -7.99
N ALA A 675 -9.38 37.43 -8.96
CA ALA A 675 -9.63 38.36 -10.06
C ALA A 675 -10.22 39.71 -9.62
N GLN A 676 -11.05 39.75 -8.57
CA GLN A 676 -11.61 40.97 -8.00
C GLN A 676 -10.56 41.78 -7.24
N ASP A 677 -9.73 41.12 -6.44
CA ASP A 677 -8.61 41.75 -5.76
C ASP A 677 -7.61 42.29 -6.79
N ASP A 678 -7.29 41.52 -7.82
CA ASP A 678 -6.42 41.96 -8.92
C ASP A 678 -7.01 43.19 -9.65
N ALA A 679 -8.32 43.18 -9.95
CA ALA A 679 -8.98 44.31 -10.60
C ALA A 679 -9.00 45.56 -9.71
N ARG A 680 -9.24 45.41 -8.40
CA ARG A 680 -9.23 46.51 -7.44
C ARG A 680 -7.83 47.09 -7.30
N ASP A 681 -6.83 46.24 -7.18
CA ASP A 681 -5.43 46.64 -7.06
C ASP A 681 -4.97 47.32 -8.35
N ARG A 682 -5.33 46.78 -9.52
CA ARG A 682 -5.04 47.40 -10.83
C ARG A 682 -5.68 48.78 -10.96
N GLN A 683 -6.92 48.92 -10.52
CA GLN A 683 -7.59 50.22 -10.50
C GLN A 683 -6.89 51.20 -9.56
N TRP A 684 -6.52 50.77 -8.36
CA TRP A 684 -5.80 51.61 -7.41
C TRP A 684 -4.44 52.06 -7.95
N TYR A 685 -3.65 51.15 -8.51
CA TYR A 685 -2.38 51.50 -9.16
C TYR A 685 -2.60 52.51 -10.30
N ALA A 686 -3.64 52.33 -11.13
CA ALA A 686 -3.96 53.25 -12.21
C ALA A 686 -4.38 54.65 -11.71
N GLU A 687 -5.19 54.73 -10.65
CA GLU A 687 -5.59 55.99 -10.00
C GLU A 687 -4.38 56.74 -9.42
N VAL A 688 -3.47 56.00 -8.77
CA VAL A 688 -2.20 56.55 -8.28
C VAL A 688 -1.32 57.05 -9.43
N LEU A 689 -1.37 56.43 -10.60
CA LEU A 689 -0.57 56.83 -11.75
C LEU A 689 -1.24 57.88 -12.65
N GLY A 690 -2.54 58.14 -12.45
CA GLY A 690 -3.33 59.05 -13.28
C GLY A 690 -3.54 58.54 -14.71
N ILE A 691 -3.53 57.22 -14.90
CA ILE A 691 -3.76 56.52 -16.18
C ILE A 691 -5.05 55.71 -16.13
N LEU A 692 -5.51 55.21 -17.28
CA LEU A 692 -6.62 54.26 -17.28
C LEU A 692 -6.14 52.84 -16.88
N PRO A 693 -6.95 52.03 -16.17
CA PRO A 693 -6.56 50.67 -15.78
C PRO A 693 -6.11 49.77 -16.94
N GLU A 694 -6.67 49.97 -18.14
CA GLU A 694 -6.30 49.23 -19.34
C GLU A 694 -4.95 49.66 -19.93
N GLU A 695 -4.42 50.81 -19.51
CA GLU A 695 -3.12 51.34 -19.94
C GLU A 695 -1.97 50.84 -19.05
N LEU A 696 -2.27 50.16 -17.93
CA LEU A 696 -1.28 49.54 -17.06
C LEU A 696 -0.85 48.18 -17.65
N PRO A 697 0.42 48.00 -18.05
CA PRO A 697 0.90 46.72 -18.58
C PRO A 697 0.80 45.59 -17.55
N ASP A 698 0.52 44.35 -17.99
CA ASP A 698 0.46 43.17 -17.11
C ASP A 698 1.77 42.97 -16.32
N ALA A 699 2.92 43.12 -16.98
CA ALA A 699 4.23 43.05 -16.31
C ALA A 699 4.42 44.12 -15.21
N ALA A 700 3.85 45.32 -15.41
CA ALA A 700 3.91 46.38 -14.40
C ALA A 700 3.03 46.04 -13.21
N PHE A 701 1.82 45.54 -13.49
CA PHE A 701 0.87 45.11 -12.49
C PHE A 701 1.43 43.96 -11.62
N ASP A 702 1.97 42.91 -12.25
CA ASP A 702 2.59 41.77 -11.57
C ASP A 702 3.77 42.21 -10.70
N TRP A 703 4.61 43.13 -11.22
CA TRP A 703 5.72 43.69 -10.46
C TRP A 703 5.21 44.45 -9.24
N TYR A 704 4.25 45.36 -9.40
CA TYR A 704 3.68 46.11 -8.28
C TYR A 704 3.05 45.19 -7.23
N GLN A 705 2.31 44.15 -7.62
CA GLN A 705 1.80 43.16 -6.67
C GLN A 705 2.91 42.44 -5.89
N SER A 706 4.03 42.15 -6.54
CA SER A 706 5.16 41.45 -5.90
C SER A 706 5.92 42.30 -4.88
N VAL A 707 5.99 43.63 -5.08
CA VAL A 707 6.78 44.55 -4.23
C VAL A 707 5.95 45.43 -3.30
N VAL A 708 4.67 45.68 -3.63
CA VAL A 708 3.77 46.55 -2.87
C VAL A 708 2.62 45.69 -2.34
N ALA A 709 2.89 44.88 -1.31
CA ALA A 709 1.87 44.02 -0.71
C ALA A 709 0.65 44.84 -0.21
N PRO A 710 -0.60 44.47 -0.54
CA PRO A 710 -1.78 45.25 -0.19
C PRO A 710 -2.16 44.98 1.27
N HIS A 711 -1.60 45.77 2.20
CA HIS A 711 -2.11 45.85 3.56
C HIS A 711 -2.79 47.21 3.75
N TYR A 712 -4.11 47.21 3.55
CA TYR A 712 -4.98 48.34 3.86
C TYR A 712 -5.07 48.50 5.38
N GLY A 713 -4.48 49.56 5.95
CA GLY A 713 -4.64 49.80 7.38
C GLY A 713 -4.03 51.10 7.93
N ASP A 714 -2.95 51.62 7.35
CA ASP A 714 -2.25 52.79 7.88
C ASP A 714 -2.17 53.95 6.85
N PRO A 715 -2.87 55.08 7.10
CA PRO A 715 -2.87 56.24 6.20
C PRO A 715 -1.49 56.88 5.97
N GLU A 716 -0.56 56.80 6.93
CA GLU A 716 0.78 57.40 6.77
C GLU A 716 1.66 56.57 5.83
N LEU A 717 1.54 55.24 5.89
CA LEU A 717 2.24 54.33 4.97
C LEU A 717 1.65 54.35 3.54
N MET A 718 0.39 54.75 3.38
CA MET A 718 -0.23 54.86 2.05
C MET A 718 0.38 55.98 1.20
N ALA A 719 0.66 57.15 1.78
CA ALA A 719 1.25 58.27 1.05
C ALA A 719 2.66 57.94 0.53
N GLU A 720 3.49 57.29 1.35
CA GLU A 720 4.83 56.83 0.95
C GLU A 720 4.78 55.77 -0.16
N ARG A 721 3.77 54.89 -0.14
CA ARG A 721 3.55 53.88 -1.18
C ARG A 721 3.08 54.49 -2.50
N GLU A 722 2.18 55.45 -2.45
CA GLU A 722 1.74 56.17 -3.65
C GLU A 722 2.89 56.94 -4.31
N ASP A 723 3.70 57.62 -3.50
CA ASP A 723 4.92 58.29 -3.98
C ASP A 723 5.93 57.28 -4.53
N PHE A 724 6.06 56.10 -3.92
CA PHE A 724 6.87 55.01 -4.44
C PHE A 724 6.37 54.51 -5.80
N ILE A 725 5.08 54.25 -5.95
CA ILE A 725 4.45 53.81 -7.20
C ILE A 725 4.66 54.85 -8.31
N ARG A 726 4.36 56.12 -8.04
CA ARG A 726 4.55 57.25 -8.98
C ARG A 726 6.01 57.43 -9.36
N SER A 727 6.91 57.31 -8.40
CA SER A 727 8.35 57.50 -8.63
C SER A 727 8.95 56.35 -9.45
N ALA A 728 8.55 55.10 -9.21
CA ALA A 728 8.94 53.96 -10.04
C ALA A 728 8.42 54.07 -11.49
N TRP A 729 7.19 54.57 -11.66
CA TRP A 729 6.56 54.78 -12.97
C TRP A 729 7.19 55.91 -13.79
N HIS A 730 7.53 57.03 -13.14
CA HIS A 730 8.14 58.19 -13.80
C HIS A 730 9.68 58.15 -13.82
N GLY A 731 10.29 57.09 -13.27
CA GLY A 731 11.74 56.91 -13.24
C GLY A 731 12.49 57.87 -12.30
N ASN A 732 11.81 58.33 -11.25
CA ASN A 732 12.35 59.22 -10.22
C ASN A 732 12.38 58.56 -8.82
N SER A 733 12.29 57.23 -8.76
CA SER A 733 12.38 56.51 -7.49
C SER A 733 13.77 56.68 -6.90
N TYR A 734 13.84 57.12 -5.63
CA TYR A 734 15.11 57.15 -4.90
C TYR A 734 15.63 55.74 -4.57
N ARG A 735 14.78 54.73 -4.74
CA ARG A 735 14.98 53.34 -4.29
C ARG A 735 15.40 52.40 -5.43
N PHE A 736 15.14 52.77 -6.68
CA PHE A 736 15.51 51.99 -7.86
C PHE A 736 16.18 52.91 -8.90
N GLN A 737 17.39 52.55 -9.34
CA GLN A 737 18.19 53.37 -10.27
C GLN A 737 17.67 53.32 -11.74
N THR A 738 16.66 52.49 -12.00
CA THR A 738 16.10 52.22 -13.35
C THR A 738 14.66 52.71 -13.49
N PRO A 739 14.34 53.47 -14.56
CA PRO A 739 12.96 53.84 -14.87
C PRO A 739 12.12 52.62 -15.23
N LYS A 740 10.92 52.46 -14.65
CA LYS A 740 9.99 51.36 -14.94
C LYS A 740 10.62 49.95 -14.80
N PRO A 741 10.84 49.49 -13.56
CA PRO A 741 11.55 48.24 -13.28
C PRO A 741 10.92 46.98 -13.91
N TRP A 742 9.63 46.99 -14.28
CA TRP A 742 9.00 45.89 -15.02
C TRP A 742 9.31 45.88 -16.53
N GLU A 743 9.85 46.96 -17.09
CA GLU A 743 10.40 47.02 -18.45
C GLU A 743 11.87 46.54 -18.49
N HIS A 744 12.49 46.36 -17.31
CA HIS A 744 13.83 45.86 -17.13
C HIS A 744 13.78 44.52 -16.39
N THR A 745 14.04 43.42 -17.08
CA THR A 745 14.13 42.08 -16.47
C THR A 745 15.01 42.14 -15.21
N GLN A 746 14.46 41.69 -14.06
CA GLN A 746 15.05 41.74 -12.71
C GLN A 746 16.52 41.29 -12.66
N ASP A 747 17.41 42.20 -12.99
CA ASP A 747 18.85 42.15 -12.78
C ASP A 747 19.17 43.55 -12.23
N GLU A 748 19.11 43.72 -10.91
CA GLU A 748 19.97 44.62 -10.10
C GLU A 748 19.35 44.94 -8.73
N GLU A 749 20.13 44.59 -7.70
CA GLU A 749 20.15 45.04 -6.29
C GLU A 749 18.88 44.87 -5.43
N TRP A 750 18.94 43.84 -4.58
CA TRP A 750 18.11 43.64 -3.39
C TRP A 750 18.13 44.86 -2.46
N ASP A 751 16.94 45.23 -1.99
CA ASP A 751 16.65 46.38 -1.15
C ASP A 751 17.31 46.29 0.26
N PRO A 752 18.17 47.25 0.65
CA PRO A 752 18.81 47.28 1.98
C PRO A 752 17.83 47.29 3.16
N TRP A 753 16.59 47.73 2.97
CA TRP A 753 15.58 47.81 4.04
C TRP A 753 14.96 46.45 4.39
N VAL A 754 14.89 45.54 3.42
CA VAL A 754 14.47 44.14 3.65
C VAL A 754 15.50 43.44 4.53
N ARG A 755 16.79 43.71 4.30
CA ARG A 755 17.89 43.18 5.12
C ARG A 755 17.84 43.70 6.55
N GLU A 756 17.47 44.95 6.79
CA GLU A 756 17.34 45.51 8.13
C GLU A 756 16.14 44.92 8.90
N GLN A 757 15.03 44.62 8.21
CA GLN A 757 13.89 43.90 8.80
C GLN A 757 14.18 42.41 9.03
N GLU A 758 14.88 41.75 8.11
CA GLU A 758 15.31 40.35 8.23
C GLU A 758 16.38 40.18 9.31
N ASP A 759 17.32 41.12 9.43
CA ASP A 759 18.32 41.15 10.50
C ASP A 759 17.67 41.44 11.86
N ALA A 760 16.66 42.33 11.93
CA ALA A 760 15.86 42.54 13.13
C ALA A 760 15.00 41.31 13.49
N ALA A 761 14.44 40.61 12.49
CA ALA A 761 13.68 39.38 12.69
C ALA A 761 14.58 38.20 13.10
N MET A 762 15.77 38.08 12.52
CA MET A 762 16.81 37.12 12.92
C MET A 762 17.31 37.39 14.33
N ALA A 763 17.59 38.64 14.68
CA ALA A 763 18.00 39.02 16.03
C ALA A 763 16.91 38.66 17.07
N LYS A 764 15.63 38.89 16.73
CA LYS A 764 14.49 38.52 17.57
C LYS A 764 14.30 36.99 17.66
N ALA A 765 14.57 36.28 16.58
CA ALA A 765 14.55 34.81 16.53
C ALA A 765 15.74 34.16 17.28
N GLU A 766 16.90 34.82 17.32
CA GLU A 766 18.05 34.41 18.14
C GLU A 766 17.83 34.70 19.62
N GLU A 767 17.20 35.83 19.96
CA GLU A 767 16.80 36.14 21.33
C GLU A 767 15.74 35.15 21.84
N ALA A 768 14.81 34.71 20.99
CA ALA A 768 13.82 33.68 21.31
C ALA A 768 14.43 32.28 21.55
N LYS A 769 15.67 32.01 21.08
CA LYS A 769 16.38 30.73 21.30
C LYS A 769 17.22 30.73 22.58
N ARG A 770 17.49 31.89 23.17
CA ARG A 770 18.32 32.01 24.38
C ARG A 770 17.51 31.59 25.61
N ILE A 771 18.11 30.73 26.44
CA ILE A 771 17.53 30.31 27.73
C ILE A 771 17.56 31.52 28.68
N PRO A 772 16.42 31.90 29.29
CA PRO A 772 16.36 32.98 30.29
C PRO A 772 17.32 32.72 31.45
N GLU A 773 17.96 33.77 31.98
CA GLU A 773 18.99 33.63 33.03
C GLU A 773 18.47 32.92 34.28
N ASP A 774 17.21 33.15 34.64
CA ASP A 774 16.56 32.54 35.81
C ASP A 774 16.35 31.02 35.66
N TRP A 775 16.39 30.49 34.43
CA TRP A 775 16.24 29.05 34.16
C TRP A 775 17.57 28.32 34.22
N VAL A 776 18.68 29.02 33.95
CA VAL A 776 20.04 28.46 33.83
C VAL A 776 20.44 27.56 35.02
N PRO A 777 20.13 27.88 36.30
CA PRO A 777 20.46 27.01 37.43
C PRO A 777 19.83 25.62 37.38
N TYR A 778 18.69 25.47 36.70
CA TYR A 778 17.87 24.25 36.66
C TYR A 778 18.00 23.47 35.34
N VAL A 779 18.77 23.99 34.38
CA VAL A 779 18.94 23.43 33.04
C VAL A 779 19.93 22.27 33.08
N GLN A 780 19.52 21.11 32.58
CA GLN A 780 20.40 19.93 32.49
C GLN A 780 21.20 19.92 31.18
N ASN A 781 22.29 19.16 31.18
CA ASN A 781 23.24 19.15 30.07
C ASN A 781 22.59 18.63 28.77
N GLY A 782 22.56 19.46 27.73
CA GLY A 782 21.93 19.14 26.44
C GLY A 782 20.49 19.64 26.27
N GLU A 783 19.89 20.28 27.29
CA GLU A 783 18.55 20.86 27.15
C GLU A 783 18.58 22.22 26.43
N THR A 784 17.65 22.39 25.49
CA THR A 784 17.39 23.66 24.79
C THR A 784 16.11 24.31 25.33
N ARG A 785 15.95 25.63 25.13
CA ARG A 785 14.74 26.35 25.55
C ARG A 785 13.46 25.70 25.06
N TRP A 786 13.42 25.32 23.77
CA TRP A 786 12.28 24.64 23.17
C TRP A 786 11.94 23.31 23.86
N THR A 787 12.95 22.49 24.16
CA THR A 787 12.72 21.22 24.89
C THR A 787 12.19 21.45 26.30
N ILE A 788 12.62 22.52 26.98
CA ILE A 788 12.15 22.86 28.33
C ILE A 788 10.70 23.35 28.30
N GLU A 789 10.36 24.26 27.37
CA GLU A 789 9.00 24.78 27.18
C GLU A 789 8.03 23.66 26.77
N HIS A 790 8.46 22.77 25.87
CA HIS A 790 7.67 21.62 25.45
C HIS A 790 7.41 20.65 26.61
N ASN A 791 8.43 20.36 27.42
CA ASN A 791 8.29 19.46 28.56
C ASN A 791 7.43 20.07 29.68
N ALA A 792 7.53 21.38 29.91
CA ALA A 792 6.66 22.09 30.85
C ALA A 792 5.18 22.01 30.42
N ALA A 793 4.90 22.26 29.13
CA ALA A 793 3.56 22.14 28.57
C ALA A 793 3.03 20.70 28.60
N ALA A 794 3.87 19.71 28.30
CA ALA A 794 3.51 18.29 28.39
C ALA A 794 3.24 17.84 29.84
N ALA A 795 3.93 18.44 30.81
CA ALA A 795 3.69 18.24 32.24
C ALA A 795 2.52 19.07 32.79
N GLY A 796 1.87 19.90 31.96
CA GLY A 796 0.70 20.69 32.32
C GLY A 796 0.98 22.00 33.05
N PHE A 797 2.22 22.48 33.05
CA PHE A 797 2.61 23.75 33.67
C PHE A 797 2.40 24.92 32.69
N LEU A 798 1.83 26.02 33.20
CA LEU A 798 1.68 27.26 32.45
C LEU A 798 2.90 28.17 32.59
N ASP A 799 3.62 28.09 33.71
CA ASP A 799 4.90 28.76 33.94
C ASP A 799 6.04 27.73 33.89
N VAL A 800 7.02 28.01 33.04
CA VAL A 800 8.15 27.11 32.76
C VAL A 800 9.16 27.12 33.91
N LEU A 801 9.29 28.21 34.67
CA LEU A 801 10.16 28.27 35.83
C LEU A 801 9.59 27.42 36.98
N GLU A 802 8.28 27.46 37.21
CA GLU A 802 7.61 26.58 38.19
C GLU A 802 7.82 25.09 37.85
N TYR A 803 7.77 24.73 36.57
CA TYR A 803 8.09 23.37 36.11
C TYR A 803 9.53 22.98 36.44
N LEU A 804 10.49 23.87 36.18
CA LEU A 804 11.91 23.62 36.43
C LEU A 804 12.21 23.47 37.93
N GLU A 805 11.61 24.30 38.78
CA GLU A 805 11.74 24.23 40.24
C GLU A 805 11.09 22.96 40.80
N TRP A 806 9.87 22.64 40.37
CA TRP A 806 9.20 21.38 40.74
C TRP A 806 10.02 20.15 40.35
N ARG A 807 10.61 20.16 39.15
CA ARG A 807 11.45 19.08 38.65
C ARG A 807 12.70 18.90 39.51
N ASP A 808 13.35 19.99 39.91
CA ASP A 808 14.54 19.94 40.76
C ASP A 808 14.19 19.43 42.16
N ASP A 809 13.11 19.91 42.78
CA ASP A 809 12.62 19.44 44.08
C ASP A 809 12.28 17.94 44.06
N THR A 810 11.63 17.46 42.99
CA THR A 810 11.27 16.05 42.82
C THR A 810 12.51 15.14 42.65
N LEU A 811 13.56 15.64 42.00
CA LEU A 811 14.84 14.94 41.87
C LEU A 811 15.59 14.89 43.20
N GLN A 812 15.54 15.98 43.99
CA GLN A 812 16.14 16.02 45.32
C GLN A 812 15.44 15.06 46.31
N ASP A 813 14.12 14.93 46.25
CA ASP A 813 13.35 13.99 47.10
C ASP A 813 13.55 12.52 46.68
N ALA A 814 13.63 12.23 45.38
CA ALA A 814 13.98 10.89 44.89
C ALA A 814 15.41 10.43 45.29
N THR A 815 16.29 11.38 45.62
CA THR A 815 17.64 11.11 46.10
C THR A 815 17.68 10.86 47.62
N LYS A 816 16.74 11.41 48.39
CA LYS A 816 16.59 11.17 49.84
C LYS A 816 15.94 9.83 50.18
N GLU A 817 15.08 9.27 49.33
CA GLU A 817 14.51 7.92 49.52
C GLU A 817 15.47 6.78 49.11
N ARG A 818 16.62 7.11 48.51
CA ARG A 818 17.67 6.15 48.09
C ARG A 818 18.91 6.14 48.98
N VAL A 819 18.88 6.82 50.13
CA VAL A 819 19.87 6.75 51.22
C VAL A 819 19.18 6.21 52.46
#